data_AF-A0A4P2QIH3-F1
#
_entry.id   AF-A0A4P2QIH3-F1
#
_cell.length_a   1.000
_cell.length_b   1.000
_cell.length_c   1.000
_cell.angle_alpha   90.00
_cell.angle_beta   90.00
_cell.angle_gamma   90.00
#
_symmetry.space_group_name_H-M   'P 1'
#
loop_
_entity.id
_entity.type
_entity.pdbx_description
1 polymer ?
#
loop_
_entity_poly.entity_id
_entity_poly.type
_entity_poly.pdbx_seq_one_letter_code
_entity_poly.pdbx_strand_id
1 'polypeptide(L)'
;MRFQRFGRMASLALALLGAGTLTACGDGSAGGSGGSGAAGGGDATGGAGGTGGEGGGDGGDGGEGGGDGYEWPVETYPIDITPSEFWKNQIELPFDLFAAYSSYDGPTWVKFTVLMHDPTKVYYQNSNEYPFHAEFDTERLDPFVGMTLDEFDQVSLHEEGQKAILGAVLISPFATTEPEYGIQLVRQDAYDPEMARVVLNLVKDSIVAPEGTKPFYFPTYEQTESAAANSAFFAESGFPVSSVERWLNGDACYSTGWAIGRLRYVPPDMIDAAYASGDLRAEDILLTDSVPAEVPYVAGIVSLSPSTPNAHTALLATSFGIPFVYVGDPATAEQAKALDGKEVALRASLEWGVVCRAALFDAEGKLAPADREQLLSLKRPGDLGLQPKEPLGAYSGSTEDLGPADIVHFGGKAANFGLLRDAIPESSDVAVALSFDLWDDFLDQVMPGGSTLRAEIAERLGGYTYPPDMRALKVDLAAIRDRIAKDTAFSAGQRQAIEAAIADFSPTRKIRFRSSTNVEDSAVFTGAGLYDSYSGCLADDQDADEVGPSHCEAGEDAERGVFRAIRKVYASFYNDNAFLARLLYGVDEAEVGMGVLVHYSYPDEDEMANGVATLSRGIPPSDEIKIVTQLGATSVTNPEGGALPEVVTVNSDFGETYVQLRAGSTLVPLGDHVMQWEDDYRALASLLGRVEERFREVHPSKTAFLLDYEFKKMKPGKLVVKQVREVSVPSTTPTLTPFLLSEPRELCTFQGEFGDVFANHRLKVRARLSTKSAFLTPEALGATFFEDATLDYLSSGSVATLTGSPAAWPGATHTYADQTATDAFVDGDGAGAVTFALVTSAVPELLPPSVGPLVALRDFGLELRAEYATPVWSRDWDGTPLSVSAEAVRLGACPPEGPPVEGALLQERSLSSASSGVQVETSFYWPPYPKGPTAGYTAPLHKWVETRITGLTSGPIVLKGYHAQTYRPAHHNFSEDFLFEPRLEPGLDPALLAELEDKGIRWIYVRTSDIEGMPPQVWTADAAGEFTQID
;
A
#
# COMPACT_ATOMS: atom_id res chain seq x y z
N MET A 1 -13.03 -35.38 -16.18
CA MET A 1 -14.31 -35.47 -15.41
C MET A 1 -14.10 -35.41 -13.88
N ARG A 2 -13.18 -34.55 -13.39
CA ARG A 2 -12.98 -34.23 -11.96
C ARG A 2 -12.46 -32.78 -11.79
N PHE A 3 -13.09 -31.80 -12.43
CA PHE A 3 -12.83 -30.37 -12.22
C PHE A 3 -14.13 -29.62 -12.49
N GLN A 4 -15.01 -29.54 -11.49
CA GLN A 4 -16.23 -28.71 -11.52
C GLN A 4 -16.88 -28.72 -10.13
N ARG A 5 -16.25 -28.10 -9.11
CA ARG A 5 -16.93 -27.80 -7.83
C ARG A 5 -16.53 -26.48 -7.13
N PHE A 6 -15.61 -25.67 -7.66
CA PHE A 6 -15.18 -24.42 -6.98
C PHE A 6 -15.90 -23.12 -7.39
N GLY A 7 -16.93 -23.17 -8.25
CA GLY A 7 -17.55 -21.96 -8.80
C GLY A 7 -18.92 -21.55 -8.23
N ARG A 8 -19.31 -21.94 -7.00
CA ARG A 8 -20.71 -21.78 -6.54
C ARG A 8 -21.01 -20.80 -5.39
N MET A 9 -20.04 -20.07 -4.83
CA MET A 9 -20.34 -19.08 -3.78
C MET A 9 -20.29 -17.61 -4.21
N ALA A 10 -19.71 -17.27 -5.37
CA ALA A 10 -19.65 -15.88 -5.84
C ALA A 10 -20.87 -15.41 -6.67
N SER A 11 -21.86 -16.28 -6.94
CA SER A 11 -22.88 -16.02 -7.97
C SER A 11 -24.32 -15.89 -7.47
N LEU A 12 -24.56 -15.72 -6.16
CA LEU A 12 -25.93 -15.59 -5.64
C LEU A 12 -26.42 -14.16 -5.39
N ALA A 13 -25.60 -13.13 -5.62
CA ALA A 13 -26.01 -11.73 -5.47
C ALA A 13 -26.29 -11.00 -6.81
N LEU A 14 -26.03 -11.61 -7.97
CA LEU A 14 -26.13 -10.94 -9.27
C LEU A 14 -27.03 -11.65 -10.31
N ALA A 15 -27.92 -12.54 -9.88
CA ALA A 15 -28.79 -13.32 -10.77
C ALA A 15 -30.29 -13.04 -10.52
N LEU A 16 -30.69 -11.79 -10.72
CA LEU A 16 -32.07 -11.41 -11.04
C LEU A 16 -32.00 -10.23 -12.02
N LEU A 17 -31.72 -10.52 -13.29
CA LEU A 17 -32.22 -9.82 -14.48
C LEU A 17 -31.64 -10.48 -15.73
N GLY A 18 -32.51 -11.14 -16.51
CA GLY A 18 -32.27 -11.44 -17.94
C GLY A 18 -31.69 -12.83 -18.28
N ALA A 19 -32.57 -13.81 -18.52
CA ALA A 19 -32.23 -15.08 -19.17
C ALA A 19 -32.84 -15.18 -20.57
N GLY A 20 -32.12 -15.82 -21.50
CA GLY A 20 -32.64 -16.40 -22.76
C GLY A 20 -31.55 -16.62 -23.84
N THR A 21 -30.90 -17.81 -23.93
CA THR A 21 -31.09 -18.90 -24.95
C THR A 21 -30.64 -18.53 -26.39
N LEU A 22 -29.75 -19.21 -27.15
CA LEU A 22 -29.56 -20.66 -27.44
C LEU A 22 -28.32 -20.94 -28.37
N THR A 23 -27.57 -22.02 -28.09
CA THR A 23 -26.91 -23.07 -28.95
C THR A 23 -26.18 -22.81 -30.32
N ALA A 24 -24.87 -23.17 -30.31
CA ALA A 24 -24.16 -24.31 -30.97
C ALA A 24 -23.71 -24.34 -32.47
N CYS A 25 -22.52 -24.98 -32.63
CA CYS A 25 -21.81 -25.56 -33.82
C CYS A 25 -20.97 -24.57 -34.66
N GLY A 26 -19.75 -24.85 -35.15
CA GLY A 26 -18.85 -26.01 -35.15
C GLY A 26 -17.73 -25.82 -36.21
N ASP A 27 -16.57 -26.45 -35.98
CA ASP A 27 -15.52 -26.94 -36.90
C ASP A 27 -14.68 -26.04 -37.86
N GLY A 28 -13.37 -26.34 -37.90
CA GLY A 28 -12.55 -26.42 -39.14
C GLY A 28 -11.44 -25.38 -39.31
N SER A 29 -10.22 -25.59 -38.78
CA SER A 29 -9.07 -26.27 -39.43
C SER A 29 -8.18 -25.44 -40.38
N ALA A 30 -6.89 -25.40 -40.00
CA ALA A 30 -5.68 -25.58 -40.83
C ALA A 30 -5.12 -24.44 -41.71
N GLY A 31 -3.84 -24.10 -41.46
CA GLY A 31 -2.78 -24.41 -42.43
C GLY A 31 -1.75 -23.32 -42.75
N GLY A 32 -0.48 -23.62 -42.44
CA GLY A 32 0.73 -23.28 -43.23
C GLY A 32 1.38 -21.91 -42.95
N SER A 33 2.60 -21.75 -42.43
CA SER A 33 3.96 -22.30 -42.71
C SER A 33 4.82 -21.39 -43.60
N GLY A 34 6.02 -21.06 -43.10
CA GLY A 34 7.22 -20.61 -43.85
C GLY A 34 7.35 -19.09 -43.96
N GLY A 35 8.49 -18.44 -43.74
CA GLY A 35 9.86 -18.87 -43.54
C GLY A 35 10.83 -17.74 -43.91
N SER A 36 11.74 -17.41 -42.99
CA SER A 36 13.20 -17.29 -43.19
C SER A 36 13.82 -16.10 -43.94
N GLY A 37 14.88 -15.54 -43.33
CA GLY A 37 16.03 -14.93 -44.01
C GLY A 37 16.26 -13.45 -43.62
N ALA A 38 17.17 -13.10 -42.70
CA ALA A 38 18.64 -13.18 -42.68
C ALA A 38 19.35 -11.86 -43.08
N ALA A 39 20.07 -11.32 -42.09
CA ALA A 39 21.50 -10.95 -42.09
C ALA A 39 22.03 -9.63 -42.71
N GLY A 40 22.98 -9.06 -41.95
CA GLY A 40 24.13 -8.25 -42.40
C GLY A 40 24.06 -6.78 -41.93
N GLY A 41 24.95 -6.23 -41.09
CA GLY A 41 26.36 -6.51 -40.80
C GLY A 41 27.21 -5.30 -41.22
N GLY A 42 28.10 -4.80 -40.35
CA GLY A 42 29.08 -3.78 -40.76
C GLY A 42 29.75 -2.97 -39.63
N ASP A 43 30.91 -3.46 -39.20
CA ASP A 43 31.92 -2.85 -38.31
C ASP A 43 32.59 -1.57 -38.85
N ALA A 44 33.25 -0.80 -37.95
CA ALA A 44 34.65 -0.33 -38.01
C ALA A 44 34.87 0.86 -37.04
N THR A 45 35.56 0.73 -35.90
CA THR A 45 37.03 0.68 -35.61
C THR A 45 37.83 1.99 -35.70
N GLY A 46 38.65 2.22 -34.65
CA GLY A 46 39.89 3.02 -34.64
C GLY A 46 39.83 4.30 -33.78
N GLY A 47 40.71 4.62 -32.84
CA GLY A 47 41.99 4.01 -32.42
C GLY A 47 43.00 5.09 -31.97
N ALA A 48 43.58 4.86 -30.79
CA ALA A 48 44.98 5.09 -30.37
C ALA A 48 45.57 6.48 -30.00
N GLY A 49 46.16 6.51 -28.78
CA GLY A 49 47.50 7.04 -28.44
C GLY A 49 47.54 8.37 -27.65
N GLY A 50 48.29 8.60 -26.57
CA GLY A 50 49.29 7.82 -25.81
C GLY A 50 50.22 8.75 -25.00
N THR A 51 50.83 8.21 -23.92
CA THR A 51 51.99 8.70 -23.11
C THR A 51 51.76 9.87 -22.13
N GLY A 52 52.22 9.93 -20.88
CA GLY A 52 53.07 9.08 -20.01
C GLY A 52 53.76 9.98 -18.95
N GLY A 53 53.80 9.58 -17.66
CA GLY A 53 54.57 10.26 -16.61
C GLY A 53 54.26 9.81 -15.17
N GLU A 54 55.15 9.03 -14.57
CA GLU A 54 55.10 8.52 -13.19
C GLU A 54 55.53 9.55 -12.13
N GLY A 55 54.98 9.44 -10.90
CA GLY A 55 55.68 9.92 -9.70
C GLY A 55 54.86 10.30 -8.46
N GLY A 56 54.21 9.33 -7.81
CA GLY A 56 54.24 9.16 -6.34
C GLY A 56 53.32 9.95 -5.40
N GLY A 57 52.34 9.25 -4.81
CA GLY A 57 52.09 9.25 -3.36
C GLY A 57 50.87 10.04 -2.84
N ASP A 58 49.94 9.28 -2.25
CA ASP A 58 48.79 9.67 -1.40
C ASP A 58 47.60 10.42 -2.05
N GLY A 59 46.47 9.71 -2.11
CA GLY A 59 45.15 10.25 -2.44
C GLY A 59 44.19 9.11 -2.77
N GLY A 60 42.98 9.14 -2.20
CA GLY A 60 41.95 8.14 -2.47
C GLY A 60 41.55 8.06 -3.93
N ASP A 61 41.09 6.88 -4.33
CA ASP A 61 40.30 6.62 -5.53
C ASP A 61 39.00 5.98 -5.01
N GLY A 62 37.78 6.43 -5.37
CA GLY A 62 37.43 6.89 -6.71
C GLY A 62 37.29 5.67 -7.60
N GLY A 63 36.26 4.84 -7.35
CA GLY A 63 35.97 3.66 -8.16
C GLY A 63 35.58 4.06 -9.58
N GLU A 64 36.57 4.22 -10.44
CA GLU A 64 36.42 4.24 -11.89
C GLU A 64 36.41 2.80 -12.43
N GLY A 65 35.30 2.43 -13.09
CA GLY A 65 35.25 1.56 -14.27
C GLY A 65 35.92 0.19 -14.21
N GLY A 66 35.11 -0.84 -13.97
CA GLY A 66 35.40 -2.22 -14.39
C GLY A 66 35.57 -2.31 -15.91
N GLY A 67 36.65 -2.95 -16.34
CA GLY A 67 36.94 -3.21 -17.75
C GLY A 67 38.43 -3.36 -18.02
N ASP A 68 38.97 -4.54 -17.70
CA ASP A 68 40.19 -5.21 -18.22
C ASP A 68 41.01 -5.84 -17.07
N GLY A 69 40.45 -6.88 -16.42
CA GLY A 69 41.20 -7.61 -15.39
C GLY A 69 40.45 -8.64 -14.55
N TYR A 70 39.12 -8.71 -14.62
CA TYR A 70 38.37 -9.73 -13.88
C TYR A 70 38.61 -11.12 -14.49
N GLU A 71 39.18 -12.03 -13.69
CA GLU A 71 39.38 -13.44 -14.03
C GLU A 71 38.35 -14.27 -13.27
N TRP A 72 37.63 -15.14 -13.97
CA TRP A 72 36.66 -16.05 -13.35
C TRP A 72 37.38 -16.92 -12.31
N PRO A 73 36.85 -17.09 -11.08
CA PRO A 73 37.63 -17.59 -9.94
C PRO A 73 38.01 -19.08 -10.03
N VAL A 74 37.50 -19.81 -11.03
CA VAL A 74 37.78 -21.23 -11.25
C VAL A 74 38.07 -21.53 -12.72
N GLU A 75 38.78 -22.63 -13.01
CA GLU A 75 38.97 -23.10 -14.38
C GLU A 75 37.63 -23.53 -15.00
N THR A 76 37.32 -23.05 -16.20
CA THR A 76 36.08 -23.37 -16.90
C THR A 76 36.27 -24.52 -17.90
N TYR A 77 35.37 -25.50 -17.89
CA TYR A 77 35.30 -26.63 -18.82
C TYR A 77 33.83 -27.10 -19.00
N PRO A 78 33.45 -27.64 -20.17
CA PRO A 78 32.08 -28.06 -20.41
C PRO A 78 31.68 -29.23 -19.49
N ILE A 79 30.46 -29.16 -18.96
CA ILE A 79 29.85 -30.23 -18.16
C ILE A 79 28.58 -30.73 -18.87
N ASP A 80 28.51 -32.04 -19.10
CA ASP A 80 27.32 -32.70 -19.62
C ASP A 80 26.39 -33.06 -18.46
N ILE A 81 25.15 -32.57 -18.53
CA ILE A 81 24.09 -32.89 -17.57
C ILE A 81 23.09 -33.83 -18.24
N THR A 82 22.70 -34.87 -17.51
CA THR A 82 21.72 -35.87 -17.94
C THR A 82 20.37 -35.18 -18.23
N PRO A 83 19.84 -35.28 -19.47
CA PRO A 83 18.56 -34.67 -19.82
C PRO A 83 17.40 -35.15 -18.94
N SER A 84 16.52 -34.22 -18.57
CA SER A 84 15.32 -34.48 -17.77
C SER A 84 14.15 -33.61 -18.23
N GLU A 85 12.92 -34.03 -17.97
CA GLU A 85 11.72 -33.20 -18.17
C GLU A 85 11.59 -32.10 -17.10
N PHE A 86 12.37 -32.17 -16.01
CA PHE A 86 12.31 -31.25 -14.89
C PHE A 86 13.29 -30.08 -14.99
N TRP A 87 14.11 -30.02 -16.04
CA TRP A 87 14.98 -28.88 -16.30
C TRP A 87 15.03 -28.50 -17.79
N LYS A 88 15.31 -27.22 -18.04
CA LYS A 88 15.59 -26.70 -19.39
C LYS A 88 16.57 -25.53 -19.32
N ASN A 89 17.14 -25.14 -20.46
CA ASN A 89 18.13 -24.05 -20.50
C ASN A 89 17.57 -22.69 -20.92
N GLN A 90 16.29 -22.61 -21.27
CA GLN A 90 15.64 -21.35 -21.65
C GLN A 90 14.22 -21.30 -21.10
N ILE A 91 13.79 -20.11 -20.72
CA ILE A 91 12.41 -19.82 -20.31
C ILE A 91 11.79 -18.76 -21.22
N GLU A 92 10.47 -18.79 -21.33
CA GLU A 92 9.67 -17.85 -22.15
C GLU A 92 8.88 -16.91 -21.23
N LEU A 93 8.92 -15.60 -21.52
CA LEU A 93 8.12 -14.59 -20.82
C LEU A 93 6.98 -14.08 -21.72
N PRO A 94 5.83 -13.66 -21.14
CA PRO A 94 5.55 -13.55 -19.70
C PRO A 94 5.04 -14.85 -19.03
N PHE A 95 4.94 -15.96 -19.77
CA PHE A 95 4.40 -17.22 -19.26
C PHE A 95 5.35 -18.39 -19.52
N ASP A 96 5.70 -19.11 -18.46
CA ASP A 96 6.48 -20.34 -18.53
C ASP A 96 5.84 -21.44 -17.66
N LEU A 97 5.85 -22.69 -18.13
CA LEU A 97 5.30 -23.83 -17.37
C LEU A 97 6.14 -24.19 -16.14
N PHE A 98 7.41 -23.78 -16.09
CA PHE A 98 8.27 -23.99 -14.94
C PHE A 98 8.08 -22.92 -13.87
N ALA A 99 7.29 -21.89 -14.13
CA ALA A 99 7.06 -20.80 -13.20
C ALA A 99 6.09 -21.20 -12.08
N ALA A 100 6.50 -20.97 -10.83
CA ALA A 100 5.69 -21.14 -9.64
C ALA A 100 5.02 -19.81 -9.22
N TYR A 101 3.94 -19.91 -8.44
CA TYR A 101 3.11 -18.78 -8.02
C TYR A 101 3.20 -18.59 -6.49
N SER A 102 3.33 -17.34 -6.03
CA SER A 102 3.32 -17.00 -4.59
C SER A 102 1.91 -16.67 -4.10
N SER A 103 1.15 -15.97 -4.93
CA SER A 103 -0.23 -15.54 -4.70
C SER A 103 -0.89 -15.17 -6.04
N TYR A 104 -2.18 -14.84 -6.04
CA TYR A 104 -2.93 -14.49 -7.26
C TYR A 104 -2.43 -13.20 -7.93
N ASP A 105 -1.86 -12.26 -7.15
CA ASP A 105 -1.43 -10.93 -7.60
C ASP A 105 0.09 -10.68 -7.42
N GLY A 106 0.84 -11.69 -6.97
CA GLY A 106 2.29 -11.60 -6.73
C GLY A 106 3.13 -12.01 -7.95
N PRO A 107 4.45 -11.72 -7.92
CA PRO A 107 5.35 -12.19 -8.97
C PRO A 107 5.39 -13.73 -9.02
N THR A 108 5.52 -14.26 -10.23
CA THR A 108 5.84 -15.67 -10.46
C THR A 108 7.35 -15.84 -10.61
N TRP A 109 7.87 -17.06 -10.50
CA TRP A 109 9.30 -17.28 -10.63
C TRP A 109 9.70 -18.62 -11.18
N VAL A 110 10.89 -18.64 -11.78
CA VAL A 110 11.60 -19.87 -12.15
C VAL A 110 12.97 -19.86 -11.48
N LYS A 111 13.24 -20.84 -10.62
CA LYS A 111 14.56 -21.05 -10.03
C LYS A 111 15.55 -21.57 -11.07
N PHE A 112 16.82 -21.20 -10.91
CA PHE A 112 17.89 -21.70 -11.75
C PHE A 112 19.18 -21.96 -10.99
N THR A 113 20.01 -22.81 -11.58
CA THR A 113 21.39 -23.08 -11.17
C THR A 113 22.35 -22.85 -12.36
N VAL A 114 23.48 -22.20 -12.11
CA VAL A 114 24.62 -22.08 -13.04
C VAL A 114 25.82 -22.80 -12.44
N LEU A 115 26.51 -23.60 -13.24
CA LEU A 115 27.68 -24.36 -12.78
C LEU A 115 28.92 -23.47 -12.84
N MET A 116 29.67 -23.36 -11.73
CA MET A 116 30.87 -22.52 -11.66
C MET A 116 31.94 -22.91 -12.69
N HIS A 117 32.09 -24.20 -12.96
CA HIS A 117 33.03 -24.70 -13.96
C HIS A 117 32.46 -24.67 -15.40
N ASP A 118 31.14 -24.57 -15.59
CA ASP A 118 30.52 -24.41 -16.91
C ASP A 118 29.53 -23.23 -16.91
N PRO A 119 30.01 -21.98 -16.81
CA PRO A 119 29.14 -20.79 -16.74
C PRO A 119 28.63 -20.39 -18.15
N THR A 120 28.34 -21.37 -19.01
CA THR A 120 27.82 -21.16 -20.36
C THR A 120 26.34 -21.50 -20.50
N LYS A 121 25.73 -22.08 -19.46
CA LYS A 121 24.35 -22.53 -19.45
C LYS A 121 23.68 -22.18 -18.13
N VAL A 122 22.39 -21.89 -18.21
CA VAL A 122 21.49 -21.78 -17.07
C VAL A 122 20.65 -23.04 -17.01
N TYR A 123 20.49 -23.66 -15.85
CA TYR A 123 19.60 -24.81 -15.65
C TYR A 123 18.38 -24.34 -14.88
N TYR A 124 17.29 -24.04 -15.60
CA TYR A 124 16.01 -23.69 -15.00
C TYR A 124 15.29 -24.94 -14.53
N GLN A 125 14.93 -25.00 -13.25
CA GLN A 125 14.17 -26.10 -12.68
C GLN A 125 12.66 -25.87 -12.83
N ASN A 126 11.91 -26.95 -12.97
CA ASN A 126 10.45 -26.89 -12.86
C ASN A 126 10.07 -26.55 -11.42
N SER A 127 9.81 -25.27 -11.15
CA SER A 127 9.63 -24.76 -9.78
C SER A 127 8.29 -25.18 -9.16
N ASN A 128 7.36 -25.73 -9.94
CA ASN A 128 6.13 -26.34 -9.45
C ASN A 128 6.36 -27.75 -8.88
N GLU A 129 7.31 -28.50 -9.44
CA GLU A 129 7.64 -29.87 -9.01
C GLU A 129 8.79 -29.88 -8.00
N TYR A 130 9.77 -28.99 -8.17
CA TYR A 130 10.90 -28.80 -7.27
C TYR A 130 10.89 -27.38 -6.74
N PRO A 131 10.30 -27.12 -5.55
CA PRO A 131 10.29 -25.78 -4.97
C PRO A 131 11.66 -25.30 -4.52
N PHE A 132 12.61 -26.20 -4.23
CA PHE A 132 13.94 -25.87 -3.67
C PHE A 132 15.09 -26.23 -4.62
N HIS A 133 16.19 -25.45 -4.59
CA HIS A 133 17.38 -25.71 -5.40
C HIS A 133 18.05 -27.02 -5.01
N ALA A 134 18.27 -27.27 -3.71
CA ALA A 134 18.98 -28.45 -3.25
C ALA A 134 18.30 -29.76 -3.66
N GLU A 135 16.97 -29.85 -3.54
CA GLU A 135 16.21 -31.02 -3.97
C GLU A 135 16.36 -31.26 -5.48
N PHE A 136 16.27 -30.19 -6.28
CA PHE A 136 16.46 -30.26 -7.72
C PHE A 136 17.90 -30.67 -8.09
N ASP A 137 18.89 -29.96 -7.58
CA ASP A 137 20.29 -30.12 -7.98
C ASP A 137 20.85 -31.49 -7.57
N THR A 138 20.53 -31.94 -6.35
CA THR A 138 20.98 -33.25 -5.85
C THR A 138 20.24 -34.45 -6.45
N GLU A 139 19.16 -34.22 -7.18
CA GLU A 139 18.48 -35.27 -7.94
C GLU A 139 18.76 -35.22 -9.45
N ARG A 140 19.04 -34.02 -10.00
CA ARG A 140 18.97 -33.77 -11.45
C ARG A 140 20.24 -33.21 -12.08
N LEU A 141 21.14 -32.60 -11.31
CA LEU A 141 22.39 -32.07 -11.86
C LEU A 141 23.56 -32.99 -11.49
N ASP A 142 24.11 -33.70 -12.49
CA ASP A 142 25.10 -34.78 -12.32
C ASP A 142 26.26 -34.47 -11.34
N PRO A 143 26.83 -33.25 -11.26
CA PRO A 143 27.89 -32.93 -10.29
C PRO A 143 27.45 -33.02 -8.81
N PHE A 144 26.15 -32.94 -8.53
CA PHE A 144 25.58 -32.85 -7.19
C PHE A 144 24.74 -34.07 -6.82
N VAL A 145 24.51 -35.00 -7.76
CA VAL A 145 23.63 -36.15 -7.53
C VAL A 145 24.08 -36.96 -6.32
N GLY A 146 23.17 -37.12 -5.36
CA GLY A 146 23.39 -37.90 -4.14
C GLY A 146 24.13 -37.19 -3.02
N MET A 147 24.42 -35.89 -3.15
CA MET A 147 24.84 -35.06 -2.01
C MET A 147 23.71 -34.93 -0.98
N THR A 148 24.10 -34.78 0.28
CA THR A 148 23.18 -34.31 1.34
C THR A 148 22.93 -32.80 1.22
N LEU A 149 21.88 -32.30 1.86
CA LEU A 149 21.57 -30.86 1.90
C LEU A 149 22.76 -30.05 2.44
N ASP A 150 23.35 -30.48 3.57
CA ASP A 150 24.51 -29.80 4.17
C ASP A 150 25.72 -29.77 3.21
N GLU A 151 26.00 -30.88 2.52
CA GLU A 151 27.09 -30.93 1.54
C GLU A 151 26.82 -30.01 0.33
N PHE A 152 25.56 -29.91 -0.09
CA PHE A 152 25.15 -29.06 -1.19
C PHE A 152 25.19 -27.57 -0.83
N ASP A 153 24.72 -27.20 0.35
CA ASP A 153 24.76 -25.82 0.86
C ASP A 153 26.21 -25.31 0.94
N GLN A 154 27.14 -26.15 1.43
CA GLN A 154 28.57 -25.82 1.49
C GLN A 154 29.20 -25.50 0.13
N VAL A 155 28.69 -26.09 -0.96
CA VAL A 155 29.24 -25.86 -2.32
C VAL A 155 28.39 -24.90 -3.16
N SER A 156 27.35 -24.30 -2.61
CA SER A 156 26.43 -23.43 -3.35
C SER A 156 26.18 -22.07 -2.69
N LEU A 157 26.20 -21.99 -1.35
CA LEU A 157 25.83 -20.80 -0.59
C LEU A 157 27.03 -19.97 -0.08
N HIS A 158 28.26 -20.41 -0.28
CA HIS A 158 29.48 -19.72 0.16
C HIS A 158 30.45 -19.47 -1.00
N GLU A 159 31.29 -18.45 -0.88
CA GLU A 159 32.34 -18.18 -1.88
C GLU A 159 33.41 -19.29 -1.90
N GLU A 160 33.85 -19.75 -0.73
CA GLU A 160 34.90 -20.77 -0.64
C GLU A 160 34.42 -22.12 -1.19
N GLY A 161 35.07 -22.60 -2.25
CA GLY A 161 34.77 -23.90 -2.84
C GLY A 161 33.46 -23.96 -3.62
N GLN A 162 32.88 -22.81 -3.99
CA GLN A 162 31.62 -22.72 -4.73
C GLN A 162 31.68 -23.52 -6.04
N LYS A 163 30.64 -24.33 -6.28
CA LYS A 163 30.44 -25.14 -7.50
C LYS A 163 29.13 -24.82 -8.21
N ALA A 164 28.13 -24.32 -7.50
CA ALA A 164 26.84 -23.89 -8.03
C ALA A 164 26.57 -22.43 -7.66
N ILE A 165 26.09 -21.66 -8.63
CA ILE A 165 25.52 -20.33 -8.44
C ILE A 165 24.01 -20.49 -8.52
N LEU A 166 23.33 -20.14 -7.43
CA LEU A 166 21.87 -20.28 -7.32
C LEU A 166 21.19 -18.95 -7.60
N GLY A 167 20.01 -19.00 -8.20
CA GLY A 167 19.22 -17.81 -8.43
C GLY A 167 17.78 -18.08 -8.82
N ALA A 168 17.05 -17.01 -9.09
CA ALA A 168 15.70 -17.07 -9.61
C ALA A 168 15.46 -15.93 -10.60
N VAL A 169 14.65 -16.20 -11.63
CA VAL A 169 14.04 -15.16 -12.46
C VAL A 169 12.66 -14.91 -11.91
N LEU A 170 12.41 -13.69 -11.44
CA LEU A 170 11.12 -13.22 -10.98
C LEU A 170 10.43 -12.47 -12.11
N ILE A 171 9.19 -12.84 -12.39
CA ILE A 171 8.40 -12.31 -13.49
C ILE A 171 7.36 -11.37 -12.90
N SER A 172 7.31 -10.14 -13.41
CA SER A 172 6.34 -9.14 -12.97
C SER A 172 4.91 -9.68 -13.10
N PRO A 173 4.02 -9.47 -12.10
CA PRO A 173 2.59 -9.76 -12.26
C PRO A 173 1.95 -8.92 -13.38
N PHE A 174 2.63 -7.87 -13.85
CA PHE A 174 2.23 -7.02 -14.98
C PHE A 174 3.05 -7.28 -16.24
N ALA A 175 3.76 -8.40 -16.35
CA ALA A 175 4.68 -8.66 -17.47
C ALA A 175 4.02 -8.63 -18.87
N THR A 176 2.68 -8.63 -18.96
CA THR A 176 1.92 -8.43 -20.20
C THR A 176 1.74 -6.95 -20.59
N THR A 177 1.73 -6.02 -19.64
CA THR A 177 1.54 -4.58 -19.86
C THR A 177 2.83 -3.78 -19.61
N GLU A 178 3.64 -4.21 -18.66
CA GLU A 178 4.97 -3.69 -18.32
C GLU A 178 5.95 -4.87 -18.32
N PRO A 179 6.52 -5.23 -19.48
CA PRO A 179 7.36 -6.40 -19.60
C PRO A 179 8.67 -6.14 -18.84
N GLU A 180 8.73 -6.63 -17.61
CA GLU A 180 9.86 -6.50 -16.72
C GLU A 180 10.09 -7.82 -15.98
N TYR A 181 11.35 -8.10 -15.65
CA TYR A 181 11.70 -9.21 -14.78
C TYR A 181 12.90 -8.85 -13.92
N GLY A 182 12.96 -9.45 -12.75
CA GLY A 182 14.06 -9.33 -11.81
C GLY A 182 14.88 -10.62 -11.83
N ILE A 183 16.20 -10.51 -11.73
CA ILE A 183 17.07 -11.66 -11.51
C ILE A 183 17.61 -11.58 -10.08
N GLN A 184 17.39 -12.64 -9.31
CA GLN A 184 17.97 -12.84 -8.00
C GLN A 184 19.17 -13.79 -8.09
N LEU A 185 20.22 -13.46 -7.35
CA LEU A 185 21.37 -14.33 -7.11
C LEU A 185 21.46 -14.61 -5.61
N VAL A 186 21.67 -15.88 -5.25
CA VAL A 186 21.67 -16.35 -3.86
C VAL A 186 23.09 -16.76 -3.48
N ARG A 187 23.60 -16.20 -2.39
CA ARG A 187 24.83 -16.56 -1.67
C ARG A 187 24.84 -15.86 -0.31
N GLN A 188 25.49 -16.45 0.70
CA GLN A 188 25.65 -15.85 2.02
C GLN A 188 26.70 -14.73 2.03
N ASP A 189 27.72 -14.84 1.19
CA ASP A 189 28.72 -13.80 0.95
C ASP A 189 28.34 -12.95 -0.28
N ALA A 190 28.66 -11.65 -0.28
CA ALA A 190 28.36 -10.78 -1.42
C ALA A 190 29.15 -11.19 -2.68
N TYR A 191 28.50 -11.35 -3.83
CA TYR A 191 29.17 -11.60 -5.12
C TYR A 191 30.06 -10.40 -5.50
N ASP A 192 31.19 -10.69 -6.15
CA ASP A 192 31.95 -9.68 -6.87
C ASP A 192 31.05 -9.06 -7.96
N PRO A 193 31.00 -7.72 -8.12
CA PRO A 193 30.11 -7.07 -9.08
C PRO A 193 30.28 -7.56 -10.53
N GLU A 194 31.50 -7.87 -10.98
CA GLU A 194 31.75 -8.40 -12.32
C GLU A 194 31.25 -9.84 -12.44
N MET A 195 31.41 -10.66 -11.41
CA MET A 195 30.84 -12.02 -11.35
C MET A 195 29.32 -11.97 -11.50
N ALA A 196 28.66 -11.12 -10.70
CA ALA A 196 27.22 -10.93 -10.74
C ALA A 196 26.79 -10.46 -12.14
N ARG A 197 27.47 -9.46 -12.73
CA ARG A 197 27.18 -8.98 -14.09
C ARG A 197 27.29 -10.08 -15.14
N VAL A 198 28.29 -10.97 -15.05
CA VAL A 198 28.45 -12.10 -15.98
C VAL A 198 27.27 -13.06 -15.88
N VAL A 199 26.87 -13.44 -14.66
CA VAL A 199 25.72 -14.34 -14.44
C VAL A 199 24.41 -13.69 -14.87
N LEU A 200 24.20 -12.41 -14.55
CA LEU A 200 23.02 -11.65 -14.96
C LEU A 200 22.87 -11.61 -16.49
N ASN A 201 23.98 -11.41 -17.22
CA ASN A 201 23.97 -11.47 -18.69
C ASN A 201 23.66 -12.87 -19.21
N LEU A 202 24.27 -13.91 -18.63
CA LEU A 202 24.00 -15.29 -19.01
C LEU A 202 22.51 -15.65 -18.84
N VAL A 203 21.92 -15.23 -17.72
CA VAL A 203 20.49 -15.41 -17.44
C VAL A 203 19.65 -14.62 -18.44
N LYS A 204 19.93 -13.34 -18.64
CA LYS A 204 19.25 -12.50 -19.65
C LYS A 204 19.27 -13.12 -21.05
N ASP A 205 20.42 -13.62 -21.49
CA ASP A 205 20.59 -14.24 -22.82
C ASP A 205 19.86 -15.58 -22.97
N SER A 206 19.56 -16.24 -21.84
CA SER A 206 18.78 -17.48 -21.80
C SER A 206 17.25 -17.27 -21.74
N ILE A 207 16.79 -16.02 -21.62
CA ILE A 207 15.37 -15.67 -21.53
C ILE A 207 14.85 -15.22 -22.89
N VAL A 208 13.78 -15.86 -23.36
CA VAL A 208 13.03 -15.42 -24.55
C VAL A 208 11.89 -14.52 -24.08
N ALA A 209 11.98 -13.21 -24.35
CA ALA A 209 11.00 -12.23 -23.90
C ALA A 209 10.58 -11.26 -25.03
N PRO A 210 9.41 -10.60 -24.92
CA PRO A 210 8.99 -9.55 -25.86
C PRO A 210 10.02 -8.42 -26.02
N GLU A 211 10.06 -7.79 -27.19
CA GLU A 211 10.93 -6.63 -27.42
C GLU A 211 10.59 -5.49 -26.44
N GLY A 212 11.62 -4.87 -25.86
CA GLY A 212 11.46 -3.84 -24.84
C GLY A 212 11.34 -4.35 -23.40
N THR A 213 11.40 -5.67 -23.18
CA THR A 213 11.42 -6.24 -21.82
C THR A 213 12.64 -5.75 -21.03
N LYS A 214 12.41 -5.18 -19.84
CA LYS A 214 13.49 -4.60 -19.00
C LYS A 214 13.94 -5.58 -17.91
N PRO A 215 15.23 -5.96 -17.88
CA PRO A 215 15.80 -6.71 -16.77
C PRO A 215 16.22 -5.80 -15.62
N PHE A 216 16.11 -6.30 -14.39
CA PHE A 216 16.60 -5.65 -13.18
C PHE A 216 17.44 -6.63 -12.36
N TYR A 217 18.44 -6.12 -11.65
CA TYR A 217 19.09 -6.90 -10.60
C TYR A 217 18.29 -6.73 -9.31
N PHE A 218 17.68 -7.81 -8.84
CA PHE A 218 16.97 -7.86 -7.57
C PHE A 218 17.87 -8.57 -6.56
N PRO A 219 18.70 -7.87 -5.77
CA PRO A 219 19.58 -8.53 -4.82
C PRO A 219 18.77 -9.29 -3.78
N THR A 220 19.25 -10.46 -3.34
CA THR A 220 18.80 -11.04 -2.07
C THR A 220 19.35 -10.23 -0.92
N TYR A 221 18.85 -10.46 0.29
CA TYR A 221 19.23 -9.69 1.48
C TYR A 221 20.76 -9.53 1.62
N GLU A 222 21.50 -10.62 1.55
CA GLU A 222 22.96 -10.68 1.70
C GLU A 222 23.71 -9.93 0.59
N GLN A 223 23.06 -9.68 -0.55
CA GLN A 223 23.64 -9.00 -1.71
C GLN A 223 23.30 -7.49 -1.72
N THR A 224 22.38 -7.03 -0.87
CA THR A 224 21.79 -5.69 -0.92
C THR A 224 22.83 -4.58 -0.77
N GLU A 225 23.70 -4.67 0.25
CA GLU A 225 24.70 -3.63 0.52
C GLU A 225 25.70 -3.49 -0.65
N SER A 226 26.20 -4.61 -1.17
CA SER A 226 27.09 -4.63 -2.33
C SER A 226 26.41 -4.10 -3.59
N ALA A 227 25.16 -4.52 -3.85
CA ALA A 227 24.39 -4.06 -4.99
C ALA A 227 24.10 -2.55 -4.92
N ALA A 228 23.76 -2.03 -3.74
CA ALA A 228 23.53 -0.60 -3.52
C ALA A 228 24.80 0.23 -3.76
N ALA A 229 25.94 -0.21 -3.19
CA ALA A 229 27.23 0.43 -3.37
C ALA A 229 27.69 0.47 -4.84
N ASN A 230 27.28 -0.53 -5.65
CA ASN A 230 27.62 -0.68 -7.06
C ASN A 230 26.44 -0.39 -8.02
N SER A 231 25.41 0.33 -7.55
CA SER A 231 24.17 0.56 -8.30
C SER A 231 24.38 1.23 -9.66
N ALA A 232 25.30 2.19 -9.77
CA ALA A 232 25.65 2.86 -11.02
C ALA A 232 26.25 1.88 -12.05
N PHE A 233 27.17 1.01 -11.60
CA PHE A 233 27.79 -0.02 -12.43
C PHE A 233 26.76 -1.01 -13.00
N PHE A 234 25.82 -1.46 -12.17
CA PHE A 234 24.75 -2.35 -12.62
C PHE A 234 23.77 -1.66 -13.58
N ALA A 235 23.43 -0.39 -13.33
CA ALA A 235 22.60 0.41 -14.24
C ALA A 235 23.25 0.60 -15.62
N GLU A 236 24.55 0.93 -15.67
CA GLU A 236 25.34 1.05 -16.91
C GLU A 236 25.44 -0.28 -17.66
N SER A 237 25.46 -1.40 -16.91
CA SER A 237 25.44 -2.77 -17.46
C SER A 237 24.05 -3.23 -17.93
N GLY A 238 23.03 -2.37 -17.80
CA GLY A 238 21.66 -2.66 -18.21
C GLY A 238 20.83 -3.46 -17.20
N PHE A 239 21.26 -3.52 -15.94
CA PHE A 239 20.56 -4.18 -14.83
C PHE A 239 20.39 -3.22 -13.64
N PRO A 240 19.61 -2.12 -13.75
CA PRO A 240 19.38 -1.23 -12.63
C PRO A 240 18.93 -2.02 -11.38
N VAL A 241 19.51 -1.67 -10.23
CA VAL A 241 19.21 -2.33 -8.95
C VAL A 241 17.83 -1.90 -8.49
N SER A 242 17.00 -2.88 -8.13
CA SER A 242 15.61 -2.66 -7.69
C SER A 242 15.18 -3.85 -6.81
N SER A 243 13.97 -3.83 -6.29
CA SER A 243 13.38 -4.93 -5.51
C SER A 243 12.00 -5.32 -6.06
N VAL A 244 11.41 -6.38 -5.52
CA VAL A 244 10.01 -6.76 -5.78
C VAL A 244 9.00 -5.66 -5.42
N GLU A 245 9.40 -4.67 -4.63
CA GLU A 245 8.58 -3.50 -4.27
C GLU A 245 8.15 -2.70 -5.49
N ARG A 246 8.96 -2.74 -6.55
CA ARG A 246 8.64 -2.16 -7.86
C ARG A 246 7.32 -2.68 -8.43
N TRP A 247 6.91 -3.89 -8.04
CA TRP A 247 5.69 -4.53 -8.50
C TRP A 247 4.60 -4.56 -7.43
N LEU A 248 4.84 -3.97 -6.25
CA LEU A 248 3.77 -3.70 -5.29
C LEU A 248 2.88 -2.60 -5.87
N ASN A 249 1.67 -2.97 -6.29
CA ASN A 249 0.73 -2.03 -6.87
C ASN A 249 0.03 -1.17 -5.81
N GLY A 250 0.00 0.14 -6.07
CA GLY A 250 -0.89 1.09 -5.40
C GLY A 250 -0.36 1.68 -4.10
N ASP A 251 -1.17 2.55 -3.50
CA ASP A 251 -0.89 3.11 -2.19
C ASP A 251 -1.01 2.02 -1.12
N ALA A 252 -0.27 2.16 -0.02
CA ALA A 252 -0.47 1.35 1.18
C ALA A 252 -0.83 2.24 2.37
N CYS A 253 -1.78 1.78 3.18
CA CYS A 253 -2.22 2.49 4.38
C CYS A 253 -1.72 1.69 5.57
N TYR A 254 -0.64 2.16 6.20
CA TYR A 254 -0.09 1.56 7.41
C TYR A 254 -0.84 2.02 8.66
N SER A 255 -1.42 3.22 8.60
CA SER A 255 -2.40 3.69 9.57
C SER A 255 -3.47 4.52 8.87
N THR A 256 -4.74 4.19 9.13
CA THR A 256 -5.88 4.96 8.60
C THR A 256 -6.11 6.21 9.44
N GLY A 257 -6.81 7.18 8.87
CA GLY A 257 -7.14 8.42 9.54
C GLY A 257 -7.08 9.59 8.59
N TRP A 258 -6.89 10.76 9.15
CA TRP A 258 -6.85 12.01 8.39
C TRP A 258 -5.98 13.04 9.10
N ALA A 259 -5.54 14.10 8.43
CA ALA A 259 -4.76 15.16 9.05
C ALA A 259 -4.93 16.47 8.28
N ILE A 260 -4.71 17.59 8.95
CA ILE A 260 -4.55 18.91 8.33
C ILE A 260 -3.29 19.51 8.93
N GLY A 261 -2.38 19.94 8.08
CA GLY A 261 -1.10 20.46 8.51
C GLY A 261 -0.26 20.92 7.32
N ARG A 262 0.88 21.54 7.60
CA ARG A 262 1.82 21.90 6.55
C ARG A 262 2.58 20.65 6.12
N LEU A 263 2.62 20.35 4.82
CA LEU A 263 3.43 19.26 4.30
C LEU A 263 4.90 19.66 4.34
N ARG A 264 5.78 18.80 4.88
CA ARG A 264 7.23 19.05 4.90
C ARG A 264 8.00 17.82 4.40
N TYR A 265 8.71 17.98 3.30
CA TYR A 265 9.69 16.99 2.85
C TYR A 265 10.96 17.08 3.72
N VAL A 266 11.35 15.95 4.30
CA VAL A 266 12.59 15.80 5.07
C VAL A 266 13.21 14.44 4.73
N PRO A 267 14.49 14.39 4.30
CA PRO A 267 15.20 13.13 4.10
C PRO A 267 15.25 12.29 5.39
N PRO A 268 15.25 10.95 5.31
CA PRO A 268 15.13 10.06 6.48
C PRO A 268 16.17 10.33 7.57
N ASP A 269 17.43 10.58 7.19
CA ASP A 269 18.56 10.84 8.08
C ASP A 269 18.55 12.24 8.72
N MET A 270 17.69 13.14 8.23
CA MET A 270 17.60 14.53 8.68
C MET A 270 16.36 14.82 9.54
N ILE A 271 15.47 13.83 9.75
CA ILE A 271 14.20 14.00 10.48
C ILE A 271 14.43 14.54 11.90
N ASP A 272 15.33 13.92 12.68
CA ASP A 272 15.60 14.35 14.05
C ASP A 272 16.19 15.76 14.13
N ALA A 273 17.11 16.08 13.21
CA ALA A 273 17.73 17.40 13.12
C ALA A 273 16.69 18.47 12.78
N ALA A 274 15.82 18.21 11.79
CA ALA A 274 14.74 19.11 11.38
C ALA A 274 13.71 19.32 12.50
N TYR A 275 13.43 18.28 13.28
CA TYR A 275 12.53 18.38 14.42
C TYR A 275 13.14 19.21 15.56
N ALA A 276 14.44 19.02 15.84
CA ALA A 276 15.15 19.79 16.87
C ALA A 276 15.36 21.28 16.50
N SER A 277 15.52 21.58 15.21
CA SER A 277 15.59 22.95 14.70
C SER A 277 14.23 23.65 14.65
N GLY A 278 13.13 22.89 14.66
CA GLY A 278 11.76 23.40 14.50
C GLY A 278 11.34 23.62 13.03
N ASP A 279 12.15 23.12 12.09
CA ASP A 279 11.83 23.09 10.67
C ASP A 279 10.72 22.08 10.37
N LEU A 280 10.73 20.96 11.11
CA LEU A 280 9.63 19.99 11.25
C LEU A 280 8.97 20.14 12.62
N ARG A 281 7.64 20.10 12.67
CA ARG A 281 6.84 20.31 13.89
C ARG A 281 5.79 19.21 14.09
N ALA A 282 5.27 19.11 15.32
CA ALA A 282 4.18 18.19 15.67
C ALA A 282 2.89 18.38 14.84
N GLU A 283 2.67 19.60 14.35
CA GLU A 283 1.52 19.99 13.53
C GLU A 283 1.74 19.81 12.01
N ASP A 284 2.96 19.44 11.59
CA ASP A 284 3.28 19.21 10.18
C ASP A 284 2.89 17.77 9.76
N ILE A 285 2.71 17.57 8.46
CA ILE A 285 2.63 16.25 7.83
C ILE A 285 4.00 15.97 7.20
N LEU A 286 4.65 14.89 7.64
CA LEU A 286 5.97 14.51 7.16
C LEU A 286 5.86 13.81 5.79
N LEU A 287 6.65 14.27 4.82
CA LEU A 287 6.91 13.56 3.56
C LEU A 287 8.38 13.10 3.57
N THR A 288 8.66 11.82 3.35
CA THR A 288 10.02 11.28 3.40
C THR A 288 10.21 10.16 2.37
N ASP A 289 11.45 9.94 1.92
CA ASP A 289 11.76 8.88 0.95
C ASP A 289 11.50 7.49 1.54
N SER A 290 11.89 7.28 2.79
CA SER A 290 11.61 6.09 3.57
C SER A 290 11.38 6.46 5.04
N VAL A 291 10.76 5.56 5.79
CA VAL A 291 10.43 5.79 7.19
C VAL A 291 11.48 5.11 8.07
N PRO A 292 12.23 5.87 8.91
CA PRO A 292 13.16 5.27 9.85
C PRO A 292 12.42 4.50 10.96
N ALA A 293 13.20 3.74 11.75
CA ALA A 293 12.69 2.92 12.84
C ALA A 293 11.89 3.71 13.89
N GLU A 294 12.21 4.99 14.06
CA GLU A 294 11.52 5.93 14.92
C GLU A 294 11.31 7.26 14.20
N VAL A 295 10.11 7.82 14.31
CA VAL A 295 9.77 9.14 13.80
C VAL A 295 9.23 9.97 14.98
N PRO A 296 9.62 11.25 15.12
CA PRO A 296 9.03 12.12 16.12
C PRO A 296 7.54 12.32 15.84
N TYR A 297 6.76 12.65 16.87
CA TYR A 297 5.33 12.92 16.68
C TYR A 297 5.10 14.03 15.64
N VAL A 298 4.25 13.74 14.64
CA VAL A 298 3.79 14.62 13.56
C VAL A 298 2.29 14.40 13.30
N ALA A 299 1.62 15.29 12.58
CA ALA A 299 0.18 15.19 12.32
C ALA A 299 -0.20 14.09 11.32
N GLY A 300 0.74 13.63 10.50
CA GLY A 300 0.59 12.54 9.53
C GLY A 300 1.91 12.22 8.83
N ILE A 301 2.00 11.06 8.18
CA ILE A 301 3.21 10.55 7.53
C ILE A 301 2.89 10.09 6.10
N VAL A 302 3.68 10.53 5.13
CA VAL A 302 3.66 10.11 3.73
C VAL A 302 5.06 9.60 3.37
N SER A 303 5.16 8.31 3.04
CA SER A 303 6.40 7.68 2.57
C SER A 303 6.39 7.50 1.07
N LEU A 304 7.55 7.66 0.43
CA LEU A 304 7.76 7.35 -0.99
C LEU A 304 8.35 5.94 -1.22
N SER A 305 8.58 5.18 -0.15
CA SER A 305 8.93 3.76 -0.18
C SER A 305 7.99 2.96 0.73
N PRO A 306 7.74 1.68 0.44
CA PRO A 306 6.97 0.82 1.33
C PRO A 306 7.58 0.73 2.75
N SER A 307 6.71 0.47 3.72
CA SER A 307 7.02 0.08 5.09
C SER A 307 6.22 -1.18 5.44
N THR A 308 6.32 -1.67 6.68
CA THR A 308 5.53 -2.80 7.16
C THR A 308 4.36 -2.32 8.02
N PRO A 309 3.16 -2.95 7.95
CA PRO A 309 2.02 -2.57 8.80
C PRO A 309 2.29 -2.67 10.31
N ASN A 310 3.29 -3.47 10.69
CA ASN A 310 3.67 -3.67 12.08
C ASN A 310 4.89 -2.83 12.49
N ALA A 311 5.32 -1.90 11.62
CA ALA A 311 6.42 -1.03 11.94
C ALA A 311 6.13 -0.26 13.25
N HIS A 312 7.13 0.00 14.10
CA HIS A 312 6.89 0.81 15.31
C HIS A 312 6.24 2.15 14.96
N THR A 313 6.68 2.78 13.87
CA THR A 313 6.07 4.00 13.34
C THR A 313 4.60 3.82 12.93
N ALA A 314 4.21 2.65 12.39
CA ALA A 314 2.81 2.36 12.04
C ALA A 314 1.91 2.12 13.26
N LEU A 315 2.44 1.41 14.27
CA LEU A 315 1.74 1.19 15.54
C LEU A 315 1.59 2.50 16.33
N LEU A 316 2.63 3.34 16.33
CA LEU A 316 2.59 4.69 16.90
C LEU A 316 1.58 5.57 16.16
N ALA A 317 1.61 5.59 14.82
CA ALA A 317 0.67 6.36 14.02
C ALA A 317 -0.79 5.97 14.32
N THR A 318 -1.05 4.67 14.45
CA THR A 318 -2.37 4.13 14.84
C THR A 318 -2.78 4.55 16.24
N SER A 319 -1.84 4.49 17.19
CA SER A 319 -2.10 4.92 18.57
C SER A 319 -2.38 6.41 18.67
N PHE A 320 -1.76 7.23 17.82
CA PHE A 320 -2.01 8.67 17.74
C PHE A 320 -3.21 9.04 16.85
N GLY A 321 -3.81 8.08 16.16
CA GLY A 321 -4.91 8.34 15.20
C GLY A 321 -4.49 9.24 14.04
N ILE A 322 -3.22 9.19 13.64
CA ILE A 322 -2.66 9.96 12.52
C ILE A 322 -2.53 9.05 11.28
N PRO A 323 -2.79 9.57 10.06
CA PRO A 323 -2.64 8.80 8.84
C PRO A 323 -1.16 8.53 8.54
N PHE A 324 -0.86 7.29 8.18
CA PHE A 324 0.46 6.90 7.65
C PHE A 324 0.27 6.08 6.37
N VAL A 325 0.73 6.65 5.26
CA VAL A 325 0.59 6.08 3.92
C VAL A 325 1.92 5.96 3.18
N TYR A 326 2.02 4.95 2.32
CA TYR A 326 2.96 4.92 1.21
C TYR A 326 2.22 5.32 -0.06
N VAL A 327 2.82 6.23 -0.83
CA VAL A 327 2.33 6.65 -2.14
C VAL A 327 3.23 6.05 -3.20
N GLY A 328 2.75 4.99 -3.87
CA GLY A 328 3.54 4.23 -4.83
C GLY A 328 3.46 4.74 -6.27
N ASP A 329 2.47 5.58 -6.59
CA ASP A 329 2.34 6.18 -7.92
C ASP A 329 3.35 7.33 -8.10
N PRO A 330 4.27 7.27 -9.09
CA PRO A 330 5.29 8.31 -9.28
C PRO A 330 4.71 9.71 -9.56
N ALA A 331 3.58 9.79 -10.26
CA ALA A 331 2.94 11.09 -10.52
C ALA A 331 2.38 11.70 -9.23
N THR A 332 1.79 10.89 -8.36
CA THR A 332 1.30 11.30 -7.04
C THR A 332 2.45 11.65 -6.10
N ALA A 333 3.57 10.92 -6.14
CA ALA A 333 4.78 11.24 -5.39
C ALA A 333 5.36 12.62 -5.77
N GLU A 334 5.46 12.91 -7.07
CA GLU A 334 5.92 14.22 -7.55
C GLU A 334 4.92 15.34 -7.22
N GLN A 335 3.61 15.07 -7.28
CA GLN A 335 2.59 16.01 -6.81
C GLN A 335 2.74 16.30 -5.31
N ALA A 336 3.00 15.29 -4.48
CA ALA A 336 3.23 15.47 -3.05
C ALA A 336 4.46 16.35 -2.79
N LYS A 337 5.59 16.11 -3.49
CA LYS A 337 6.79 16.96 -3.40
C LYS A 337 6.50 18.42 -3.82
N ALA A 338 5.68 18.63 -4.85
CA ALA A 338 5.29 19.97 -5.29
C ALA A 338 4.41 20.74 -4.29
N LEU A 339 3.85 20.05 -3.29
CA LEU A 339 3.10 20.64 -2.19
C LEU A 339 3.96 20.92 -0.94
N ASP A 340 5.28 20.67 -0.99
CA ASP A 340 6.17 20.96 0.14
C ASP A 340 6.05 22.42 0.61
N GLY A 341 5.84 22.59 1.91
CA GLY A 341 5.68 23.89 2.58
C GLY A 341 4.26 24.46 2.56
N LYS A 342 3.30 23.84 1.88
CA LYS A 342 1.89 24.28 1.84
C LYS A 342 1.04 23.59 2.91
N GLU A 343 -0.06 24.23 3.31
CA GLU A 343 -1.11 23.57 4.08
C GLU A 343 -1.86 22.53 3.21
N VAL A 344 -1.91 21.30 3.71
CA VAL A 344 -2.56 20.17 3.04
C VAL A 344 -3.52 19.47 3.99
N ALA A 345 -4.45 18.74 3.40
CA ALA A 345 -5.28 17.76 4.09
C ALA A 345 -4.89 16.36 3.59
N LEU A 346 -4.63 15.43 4.51
CA LEU A 346 -4.33 14.04 4.21
C LEU A 346 -5.49 13.17 4.70
N ARG A 347 -5.91 12.20 3.89
CA ARG A 347 -6.88 11.15 4.28
C ARG A 347 -6.33 9.79 3.88
N ALA A 348 -6.39 8.84 4.79
CA ALA A 348 -6.01 7.44 4.60
C ALA A 348 -7.17 6.56 5.04
N SER A 349 -7.75 5.79 4.12
CA SER A 349 -8.89 4.91 4.41
C SER A 349 -8.75 3.58 3.69
N LEU A 350 -9.42 2.55 4.20
CA LEU A 350 -9.49 1.24 3.55
C LEU A 350 -10.85 1.09 2.85
N GLU A 351 -10.83 0.93 1.52
CA GLU A 351 -11.98 0.51 0.73
C GLU A 351 -12.10 -1.01 0.80
N TRP A 352 -13.32 -1.52 1.00
CA TRP A 352 -13.61 -2.96 1.19
C TRP A 352 -12.81 -3.60 2.35
N GLY A 353 -12.27 -2.78 3.26
CA GLY A 353 -11.44 -3.22 4.38
C GLY A 353 -10.00 -3.63 4.02
N VAL A 354 -9.60 -3.59 2.74
CA VAL A 354 -8.29 -4.10 2.28
C VAL A 354 -7.56 -3.21 1.28
N VAL A 355 -8.27 -2.39 0.50
CA VAL A 355 -7.65 -1.54 -0.51
C VAL A 355 -7.36 -0.17 0.10
N CYS A 356 -6.09 0.23 0.17
CA CYS A 356 -5.76 1.57 0.64
C CYS A 356 -6.23 2.64 -0.36
N ARG A 357 -6.81 3.71 0.20
CA ARG A 357 -7.10 4.95 -0.49
C ARG A 357 -6.42 6.07 0.28
N ALA A 358 -5.25 6.48 -0.22
CA ALA A 358 -4.59 7.71 0.23
C ALA A 358 -5.09 8.88 -0.64
N ALA A 359 -5.39 10.00 0.00
CA ALA A 359 -5.74 11.24 -0.68
C ALA A 359 -5.04 12.41 -0.02
N LEU A 360 -4.28 13.16 -0.82
CA LEU A 360 -3.61 14.38 -0.43
C LEU A 360 -4.27 15.57 -1.14
N PHE A 361 -4.81 16.50 -0.38
CA PHE A 361 -5.52 17.68 -0.87
C PHE A 361 -4.70 18.94 -0.60
N ASP A 362 -4.52 19.80 -1.60
CA ASP A 362 -4.05 21.17 -1.37
C ASP A 362 -5.14 21.92 -0.60
N ALA A 363 -4.83 22.36 0.61
CA ALA A 363 -5.74 23.08 1.51
C ALA A 363 -5.33 24.56 1.72
N GLU A 364 -4.27 25.01 1.06
CA GLU A 364 -3.69 26.34 1.22
C GLU A 364 -4.71 27.43 0.87
N GLY A 365 -5.08 28.25 1.87
CA GLY A 365 -6.08 29.31 1.70
C GLY A 365 -7.51 28.83 1.50
N LYS A 366 -7.80 27.53 1.66
CA LYS A 366 -9.12 26.93 1.42
C LYS A 366 -9.88 26.60 2.70
N LEU A 367 -9.27 26.76 3.87
CA LEU A 367 -9.87 26.51 5.16
C LEU A 367 -10.10 27.83 5.89
N ALA A 368 -11.37 28.14 6.21
CA ALA A 368 -11.64 29.27 7.10
C ALA A 368 -11.07 28.97 8.50
N PRO A 369 -10.55 29.97 9.24
CA PRO A 369 -9.95 29.73 10.55
C PRO A 369 -10.85 28.99 11.55
N ALA A 370 -12.15 29.27 11.55
CA ALA A 370 -13.13 28.61 12.42
C ALA A 370 -13.35 27.14 12.02
N ASP A 371 -13.46 26.85 10.72
CA ASP A 371 -13.60 25.48 10.23
C ASP A 371 -12.35 24.65 10.53
N ARG A 372 -11.16 25.26 10.36
CA ARG A 372 -9.89 24.64 10.72
C ARG A 372 -9.82 24.30 12.20
N GLU A 373 -10.23 25.21 13.08
CA GLU A 373 -10.28 24.97 14.53
C GLU A 373 -11.27 23.86 14.88
N GLN A 374 -12.47 23.86 14.26
CA GLN A 374 -13.46 22.81 14.45
C GLN A 374 -12.96 21.45 13.98
N LEU A 375 -12.31 21.36 12.81
CA LEU A 375 -11.66 20.14 12.34
C LEU A 375 -10.60 19.66 13.35
N LEU A 376 -9.67 20.52 13.75
CA LEU A 376 -8.65 20.16 14.75
C LEU A 376 -9.25 19.73 16.09
N SER A 377 -10.43 20.23 16.48
CA SER A 377 -11.13 19.75 17.68
C SER A 377 -11.58 18.29 17.57
N LEU A 378 -11.93 17.82 16.37
CA LEU A 378 -12.26 16.41 16.09
C LEU A 378 -11.04 15.49 16.14
N LYS A 379 -9.83 16.05 16.16
CA LYS A 379 -8.57 15.32 16.33
C LYS A 379 -8.12 15.17 17.78
N ARG A 380 -8.73 15.89 18.71
CA ARG A 380 -8.42 15.70 20.12
C ARG A 380 -8.82 14.28 20.49
N PRO A 381 -7.90 13.48 21.05
CA PRO A 381 -8.24 12.13 21.44
C PRO A 381 -9.36 12.14 22.48
N GLY A 382 -10.18 11.09 22.46
CA GLY A 382 -11.18 10.84 23.48
C GLY A 382 -10.56 10.49 24.83
N ASP A 383 -11.43 10.31 25.83
CA ASP A 383 -11.05 9.81 27.15
C ASP A 383 -10.43 8.40 27.02
N LEU A 384 -9.28 8.19 27.65
CA LEU A 384 -8.61 6.89 27.71
C LEU A 384 -9.34 5.89 28.61
N GLY A 385 -10.27 6.35 29.46
CA GLY A 385 -10.89 5.52 30.49
C GLY A 385 -9.86 5.02 31.52
N LEU A 386 -8.77 5.79 31.70
CA LEU A 386 -7.66 5.47 32.59
C LEU A 386 -8.20 5.15 34.00
N GLN A 387 -7.80 4.00 34.52
CA GLN A 387 -8.00 3.68 35.93
C GLN A 387 -6.74 4.14 36.69
N PRO A 388 -6.86 5.06 37.65
CA PRO A 388 -5.73 5.51 38.45
C PRO A 388 -5.03 4.34 39.13
N LYS A 389 -3.70 4.41 39.25
CA LYS A 389 -2.94 3.41 39.99
C LYS A 389 -3.40 3.32 41.44
N GLU A 390 -3.40 2.10 41.97
CA GLU A 390 -3.75 1.79 43.34
C GLU A 390 -2.58 1.05 44.03
N PRO A 391 -2.32 1.31 45.33
CA PRO A 391 -1.29 0.60 46.07
C PRO A 391 -1.68 -0.87 46.25
N LEU A 392 -0.76 -1.78 45.96
CA LEU A 392 -0.91 -3.21 46.26
C LEU A 392 -0.52 -3.50 47.72
N GLY A 393 0.43 -2.75 48.27
CA GLY A 393 1.06 -3.02 49.56
C GLY A 393 2.18 -4.07 49.50
N ALA A 394 2.65 -4.41 48.30
CA ALA A 394 3.80 -5.28 48.04
C ALA A 394 4.53 -4.81 46.79
N TYR A 395 5.85 -5.06 46.69
CA TYR A 395 6.66 -4.65 45.53
C TYR A 395 6.59 -5.61 44.34
N SER A 396 6.05 -6.81 44.51
CA SER A 396 6.00 -7.82 43.44
C SER A 396 4.85 -8.81 43.58
N GLY A 397 4.46 -9.45 42.48
CA GLY A 397 3.46 -10.53 42.41
C GLY A 397 3.76 -11.54 41.29
N SER A 398 3.16 -12.73 41.37
CA SER A 398 3.24 -13.76 40.32
C SER A 398 2.30 -13.43 39.17
N THR A 399 2.70 -13.64 37.91
CA THR A 399 1.79 -13.46 36.77
C THR A 399 0.75 -14.56 36.61
N GLU A 400 0.91 -15.71 37.30
CA GLU A 400 -0.05 -16.84 37.23
C GLU A 400 -1.45 -16.46 37.74
N ASP A 401 -1.55 -15.47 38.62
CA ASP A 401 -2.80 -15.08 39.27
C ASP A 401 -3.33 -13.71 38.79
N LEU A 402 -2.68 -13.07 37.80
CA LEU A 402 -3.04 -11.73 37.36
C LEU A 402 -4.13 -11.75 36.28
N GLY A 403 -5.00 -10.74 36.32
CA GLY A 403 -5.96 -10.45 35.27
C GLY A 403 -6.23 -8.94 35.13
N PRO A 404 -7.29 -8.56 34.39
CA PRO A 404 -7.56 -7.14 34.10
C PRO A 404 -7.76 -6.25 35.33
N ALA A 405 -8.18 -6.81 36.47
CA ALA A 405 -8.33 -6.06 37.71
C ALA A 405 -6.98 -5.60 38.29
N ASP A 406 -5.88 -6.26 37.93
CA ASP A 406 -4.55 -5.99 38.46
C ASP A 406 -3.77 -4.94 37.65
N ILE A 407 -4.36 -4.41 36.56
CA ILE A 407 -3.78 -3.33 35.75
C ILE A 407 -3.47 -2.11 36.62
N VAL A 408 -4.31 -1.82 37.61
CA VAL A 408 -4.13 -0.68 38.54
C VAL A 408 -2.93 -0.87 39.48
N HIS A 409 -2.34 -2.06 39.56
CA HIS A 409 -1.20 -2.36 40.44
C HIS A 409 0.10 -2.65 39.67
N PHE A 410 0.00 -3.25 38.49
CA PHE A 410 1.17 -3.75 37.73
C PHE A 410 1.22 -3.27 36.27
N GLY A 411 0.18 -2.59 35.79
CA GLY A 411 0.06 -2.14 34.40
C GLY A 411 -0.42 -3.22 33.41
N GLY A 412 -0.67 -2.78 32.17
CA GLY A 412 -1.33 -3.56 31.12
C GLY A 412 -0.58 -4.81 30.71
N LYS A 413 0.74 -4.71 30.43
CA LYS A 413 1.54 -5.87 29.98
C LYS A 413 1.58 -6.98 31.02
N ALA A 414 1.86 -6.64 32.28
CA ALA A 414 1.94 -7.61 33.36
C ALA A 414 0.59 -8.31 33.61
N ALA A 415 -0.50 -7.54 33.65
CA ALA A 415 -1.84 -8.08 33.80
C ALA A 415 -2.27 -8.97 32.62
N ASN A 416 -2.06 -8.51 31.39
CA ASN A 416 -2.38 -9.27 30.18
C ASN A 416 -1.47 -10.50 30.00
N PHE A 417 -0.26 -10.51 30.57
CA PHE A 417 0.57 -11.72 30.57
C PHE A 417 -0.06 -12.85 31.39
N GLY A 418 -0.83 -12.53 32.44
CA GLY A 418 -1.62 -13.52 33.18
C GLY A 418 -2.66 -14.24 32.32
N LEU A 419 -3.23 -13.55 31.32
CA LEU A 419 -4.10 -14.19 30.32
C LEU A 419 -3.38 -15.27 29.51
N LEU A 420 -2.10 -15.06 29.18
CA LEU A 420 -1.27 -16.05 28.49
C LEU A 420 -0.94 -17.23 29.40
N ARG A 421 -0.62 -16.95 30.66
CA ARG A 421 -0.34 -17.99 31.67
C ARG A 421 -1.56 -18.89 31.89
N ASP A 422 -2.75 -18.31 31.99
CA ASP A 422 -4.02 -19.03 32.07
C ASP A 422 -4.29 -19.88 30.83
N ALA A 423 -4.15 -19.29 29.64
CA ALA A 423 -4.62 -19.89 28.40
C ALA A 423 -3.64 -20.89 27.80
N ILE A 424 -2.33 -20.64 27.89
CA ILE A 424 -1.24 -21.37 27.21
C ILE A 424 0.03 -21.48 28.08
N PRO A 425 -0.04 -22.08 29.29
CA PRO A 425 1.07 -22.09 30.24
C PRO A 425 2.34 -22.80 29.74
N GLU A 426 2.24 -23.73 28.78
CA GLU A 426 3.40 -24.41 28.20
C GLU A 426 4.07 -23.59 27.09
N SER A 427 3.35 -22.64 26.49
CA SER A 427 3.79 -21.79 25.38
C SER A 427 3.88 -20.31 25.76
N SER A 428 3.95 -20.02 27.06
CA SER A 428 4.33 -18.73 27.65
C SER A 428 5.34 -19.01 28.76
N ASP A 429 6.28 -18.09 28.99
CA ASP A 429 7.30 -18.28 30.04
C ASP A 429 6.76 -17.93 31.42
N VAL A 430 7.33 -18.52 32.47
CA VAL A 430 7.07 -18.09 33.85
C VAL A 430 7.59 -16.66 34.01
N ALA A 431 6.78 -15.80 34.63
CA ALA A 431 7.10 -14.39 34.81
C ALA A 431 6.66 -13.88 36.19
N VAL A 432 7.26 -12.75 36.57
CA VAL A 432 6.98 -12.02 37.81
C VAL A 432 6.68 -10.57 37.44
N ALA A 433 5.81 -9.90 38.19
CA ALA A 433 5.51 -8.49 38.01
C ALA A 433 6.02 -7.68 39.20
N LEU A 434 6.72 -6.58 38.95
CA LEU A 434 7.03 -5.54 39.95
C LEU A 434 5.93 -4.49 39.92
N SER A 435 5.42 -4.11 41.09
CA SER A 435 4.24 -3.25 41.24
C SER A 435 4.56 -1.75 41.19
N PHE A 436 3.50 -0.95 41.11
CA PHE A 436 3.61 0.51 41.22
C PHE A 436 4.05 0.99 42.62
N ASP A 437 3.93 0.19 43.69
CA ASP A 437 4.48 0.54 45.00
C ASP A 437 6.01 0.70 44.93
N LEU A 438 6.72 -0.15 44.17
CA LEU A 438 8.17 -0.04 43.98
C LEU A 438 8.52 1.23 43.20
N TRP A 439 7.74 1.55 42.17
CA TRP A 439 7.87 2.76 41.37
C TRP A 439 7.66 4.02 42.22
N ASP A 440 6.62 4.04 43.05
CA ASP A 440 6.30 5.19 43.87
C ASP A 440 7.36 5.47 44.93
N ASP A 441 7.79 4.44 45.65
CA ASP A 441 8.86 4.58 46.64
C ASP A 441 10.20 4.95 45.98
N PHE A 442 10.43 4.49 44.74
CA PHE A 442 11.60 4.91 43.96
C PHE A 442 11.52 6.41 43.60
N LEU A 443 10.37 6.91 43.16
CA LEU A 443 10.20 8.35 42.88
C LEU A 443 10.22 9.22 44.15
N ASP A 444 9.84 8.67 45.29
CA ASP A 444 9.81 9.39 46.57
C ASP A 444 11.16 9.40 47.30
N GLN A 445 12.20 8.80 46.71
CA GLN A 445 13.56 8.88 47.22
C GLN A 445 14.04 10.34 47.27
N VAL A 446 14.73 10.70 48.37
CA VAL A 446 15.30 12.04 48.55
C VAL A 446 16.59 12.16 47.74
N MET A 447 16.62 13.09 46.79
CA MET A 447 17.76 13.34 45.93
C MET A 447 18.77 14.30 46.58
N PRO A 448 20.02 14.36 46.10
CA PRO A 448 20.97 15.40 46.50
C PRO A 448 20.38 16.80 46.27
N GLY A 449 20.07 17.51 47.36
CA GLY A 449 19.34 18.79 47.33
C GLY A 449 18.15 18.85 48.29
N GLY A 450 17.65 17.69 48.74
CA GLY A 450 16.61 17.58 49.77
C GLY A 450 15.17 17.48 49.25
N SER A 451 14.94 17.67 47.95
CA SER A 451 13.71 17.33 47.23
C SER A 451 13.61 15.83 46.95
N THR A 452 12.39 15.32 46.78
CA THR A 452 12.20 13.97 46.20
C THR A 452 12.40 14.02 44.69
N LEU A 453 12.75 12.89 44.08
CA LEU A 453 12.85 12.78 42.62
C LEU A 453 11.53 13.18 41.93
N ARG A 454 10.39 12.75 42.50
CA ARG A 454 9.04 13.13 42.04
C ARG A 454 8.86 14.65 41.98
N ALA A 455 9.27 15.36 43.03
CA ALA A 455 9.13 16.81 43.11
C ALA A 455 10.03 17.52 42.08
N GLU A 456 11.26 17.05 41.88
CA GLU A 456 12.16 17.59 40.85
C GLU A 456 11.59 17.42 39.43
N ILE A 457 10.96 16.27 39.15
CA ILE A 457 10.32 15.99 37.87
C ILE A 457 9.09 16.88 37.66
N ALA A 458 8.21 16.98 38.67
CA ALA A 458 7.01 17.79 38.60
C ALA A 458 7.32 19.29 38.40
N GLU A 459 8.37 19.81 39.03
CA GLU A 459 8.81 21.20 38.85
C GLU A 459 9.27 21.47 37.40
N ARG A 460 9.97 20.52 36.77
CA ARG A 460 10.45 20.66 35.39
C ARG A 460 9.35 20.49 34.36
N LEU A 461 8.47 19.51 34.54
CA LEU A 461 7.51 19.11 33.50
C LEU A 461 6.13 19.75 33.65
N GLY A 462 5.73 20.20 34.84
CA GLY A 462 4.37 20.69 35.12
C GLY A 462 3.93 21.96 34.37
N GLY A 463 4.86 22.65 33.71
CA GLY A 463 4.57 23.84 32.91
C GLY A 463 4.23 23.60 31.43
N TYR A 464 4.41 22.38 30.92
CA TYR A 464 4.16 22.06 29.52
C TYR A 464 2.67 21.87 29.22
N THR A 465 2.22 22.38 28.08
CA THR A 465 0.87 22.18 27.53
C THR A 465 0.98 21.74 26.08
N TYR A 466 0.01 20.97 25.58
CA TYR A 466 0.01 20.54 24.18
C TYR A 466 -0.47 21.65 23.21
N PRO A 467 0.23 21.90 22.08
CA PRO A 467 1.56 21.39 21.72
C PRO A 467 2.67 22.13 22.49
N PRO A 468 3.70 21.43 23.00
CA PRO A 468 4.77 22.06 23.77
C PRO A 468 5.88 22.68 22.89
N ASP A 469 6.75 23.50 23.48
CA ASP A 469 8.06 23.80 22.87
C ASP A 469 8.91 22.52 22.90
N MET A 470 8.97 21.84 21.75
CA MET A 470 9.68 20.57 21.60
C MET A 470 11.17 20.66 21.92
N ARG A 471 11.82 21.79 21.64
CA ARG A 471 13.25 21.95 21.90
C ARG A 471 13.51 22.00 23.40
N ALA A 472 12.73 22.79 24.12
CA ALA A 472 12.83 22.86 25.58
C ALA A 472 12.49 21.51 26.21
N LEU A 473 11.40 20.88 25.75
CA LEU A 473 10.92 19.62 26.29
C LEU A 473 11.95 18.49 26.14
N LYS A 474 12.59 18.35 24.96
CA LYS A 474 13.62 17.31 24.74
C LYS A 474 14.79 17.46 25.71
N VAL A 475 15.23 18.69 25.98
CA VAL A 475 16.33 18.96 26.93
C VAL A 475 15.94 18.56 28.35
N ASP A 476 14.74 18.92 28.79
CA ASP A 476 14.27 18.60 30.14
C ASP A 476 14.05 17.09 30.33
N LEU A 477 13.45 16.41 29.35
CA LEU A 477 13.25 14.96 29.41
C LEU A 477 14.59 14.20 29.37
N ALA A 478 15.55 14.62 28.55
CA ALA A 478 16.89 14.04 28.53
C ALA A 478 17.58 14.19 29.90
N ALA A 479 17.47 15.36 30.54
CA ALA A 479 18.02 15.59 31.87
C ALA A 479 17.35 14.71 32.94
N ILE A 480 16.04 14.47 32.85
CA ILE A 480 15.31 13.58 33.76
C ILE A 480 15.74 12.12 33.57
N ARG A 481 15.84 11.65 32.32
CA ARG A 481 16.33 10.29 32.02
C ARG A 481 17.75 10.08 32.56
N ASP A 482 18.63 11.06 32.36
CA ASP A 482 19.99 11.05 32.92
C ASP A 482 19.99 11.02 34.45
N ARG A 483 19.14 11.83 35.09
CA ARG A 483 18.97 11.87 36.55
C ARG A 483 18.55 10.50 37.08
N ILE A 484 17.57 9.85 36.47
CA ILE A 484 17.10 8.51 36.84
C ILE A 484 18.21 7.48 36.64
N ALA A 485 18.92 7.52 35.51
CA ALA A 485 19.92 6.50 35.19
C ALA A 485 21.19 6.58 36.05
N LYS A 486 21.64 7.79 36.42
CA LYS A 486 22.97 8.04 37.01
C LYS A 486 22.96 8.32 38.50
N ASP A 487 21.92 9.00 39.01
CA ASP A 487 21.95 9.56 40.37
C ASP A 487 21.02 8.85 41.36
N THR A 488 20.19 7.91 40.90
CA THR A 488 19.23 7.19 41.75
C THR A 488 19.76 5.84 42.24
N ALA A 489 19.25 5.40 43.39
CA ALA A 489 19.58 4.09 43.94
C ALA A 489 18.36 3.43 44.61
N PHE A 490 18.25 2.11 44.46
CA PHE A 490 17.33 1.32 45.27
C PHE A 490 17.86 1.21 46.70
N SER A 491 16.98 1.44 47.67
CA SER A 491 17.27 1.22 49.08
C SER A 491 17.58 -0.26 49.37
N ALA A 492 18.25 -0.55 50.48
CA ALA A 492 18.56 -1.94 50.86
C ALA A 492 17.32 -2.84 50.94
N GLY A 493 16.19 -2.29 51.41
CA GLY A 493 14.91 -3.02 51.47
C GLY A 493 14.34 -3.30 50.08
N GLN A 494 14.38 -2.32 49.16
CA GLN A 494 13.95 -2.51 47.77
C GLN A 494 14.83 -3.53 47.05
N ARG A 495 16.15 -3.48 47.22
CA ARG A 495 17.09 -4.45 46.63
C ARG A 495 16.77 -5.87 47.06
N GLN A 496 16.62 -6.08 48.38
CA GLN A 496 16.27 -7.39 48.92
C GLN A 496 14.92 -7.90 48.39
N ALA A 497 13.92 -7.02 48.26
CA ALA A 497 12.63 -7.40 47.73
C ALA A 497 12.67 -7.76 46.23
N ILE A 498 13.43 -7.01 45.43
CA ILE A 498 13.63 -7.29 44.00
C ILE A 498 14.34 -8.64 43.84
N GLU A 499 15.45 -8.87 44.55
CA GLU A 499 16.18 -10.14 44.51
C GLU A 499 15.32 -11.32 44.96
N ALA A 500 14.50 -11.14 46.00
CA ALA A 500 13.56 -12.16 46.45
C ALA A 500 12.48 -12.46 45.39
N ALA A 501 11.99 -11.45 44.68
CA ALA A 501 11.00 -11.61 43.62
C ALA A 501 11.54 -12.41 42.42
N ILE A 502 12.84 -12.31 42.14
CA ILE A 502 13.49 -13.01 41.02
C ILE A 502 14.34 -14.22 41.46
N ALA A 503 14.17 -14.71 42.69
CA ALA A 503 15.01 -15.77 43.25
C ALA A 503 14.97 -17.10 42.48
N ASP A 504 13.88 -17.35 41.76
CA ASP A 504 13.71 -18.55 40.91
C ASP A 504 14.38 -18.41 39.53
N PHE A 505 14.89 -17.21 39.20
CA PHE A 505 15.67 -16.99 37.99
C PHE A 505 17.14 -17.36 38.20
N SER A 506 17.76 -17.95 37.17
CA SER A 506 19.19 -18.29 37.19
C SER A 506 20.04 -17.01 37.25
N PRO A 507 20.99 -16.88 38.20
CA PRO A 507 21.82 -15.69 38.31
C PRO A 507 22.66 -15.38 37.06
N THR A 508 23.03 -16.41 36.30
CA THR A 508 23.91 -16.34 35.13
C THR A 508 23.17 -16.37 33.79
N ARG A 509 21.84 -16.20 33.80
CA ARG A 509 21.05 -16.09 32.57
C ARG A 509 20.43 -14.70 32.49
N LYS A 510 20.42 -14.11 31.30
CA LYS A 510 19.80 -12.80 31.06
C LYS A 510 18.31 -12.81 31.43
N ILE A 511 17.90 -11.85 32.25
CA ILE A 511 16.52 -11.62 32.65
C ILE A 511 16.03 -10.34 31.96
N ARG A 512 14.89 -10.41 31.28
CA ARG A 512 14.23 -9.29 30.59
C ARG A 512 13.28 -8.57 31.54
N PHE A 513 13.43 -7.26 31.63
CA PHE A 513 12.57 -6.34 32.37
C PHE A 513 11.81 -5.49 31.36
N ARG A 514 10.50 -5.71 31.23
CA ARG A 514 9.61 -5.00 30.30
C ARG A 514 8.79 -3.97 31.05
N SER A 515 8.72 -2.76 30.52
CA SER A 515 7.84 -1.70 31.00
C SER A 515 6.38 -2.17 31.04
N SER A 516 5.61 -1.78 32.06
CA SER A 516 4.19 -2.11 32.16
C SER A 516 3.44 -0.98 32.86
N THR A 517 2.87 -0.05 32.10
CA THR A 517 2.09 1.09 32.65
C THR A 517 0.59 0.79 32.71
N ASN A 518 -0.19 1.50 33.54
CA ASN A 518 -1.67 1.40 33.56
C ASN A 518 -2.36 2.21 32.44
N VAL A 519 -1.58 2.91 31.61
CA VAL A 519 -2.09 3.66 30.45
C VAL A 519 -1.89 2.90 29.13
N GLU A 520 -0.99 1.91 29.08
CA GLU A 520 -0.71 1.09 27.89
C GLU A 520 -1.57 -0.19 27.79
N ASP A 521 -1.50 -0.85 26.63
CA ASP A 521 -2.20 -2.09 26.32
C ASP A 521 -3.71 -2.08 26.64
N SER A 522 -4.30 -0.88 26.53
CA SER A 522 -5.75 -0.70 26.47
C SER A 522 -6.20 -0.67 25.01
N ALA A 523 -7.49 -0.88 24.77
CA ALA A 523 -8.04 -0.73 23.43
C ALA A 523 -7.69 0.65 22.85
N VAL A 524 -7.82 1.73 23.64
CA VAL A 524 -7.72 3.11 23.15
C VAL A 524 -6.27 3.60 23.06
N PHE A 525 -5.35 2.95 23.76
CA PHE A 525 -3.94 3.32 23.80
C PHE A 525 -3.04 2.10 24.01
N THR A 526 -2.30 1.74 22.97
CA THR A 526 -1.43 0.54 22.99
C THR A 526 -0.12 0.79 23.74
N GLY A 527 0.42 2.01 23.68
CA GLY A 527 1.76 2.33 24.19
C GLY A 527 2.92 1.62 23.48
N ALA A 528 2.67 0.98 22.33
CA ALA A 528 3.70 0.32 21.53
C ALA A 528 4.74 1.35 21.04
N GLY A 529 6.03 1.04 21.21
CA GLY A 529 7.12 1.93 20.81
C GLY A 529 7.32 3.18 21.69
N LEU A 530 6.62 3.30 22.83
CA LEU A 530 6.79 4.45 23.74
C LEU A 530 7.83 4.20 24.83
N TYR A 531 7.87 2.98 25.36
CA TYR A 531 8.68 2.61 26.51
C TYR A 531 9.68 1.50 26.13
N ASP A 532 10.79 1.45 26.87
CA ASP A 532 11.89 0.56 26.58
C ASP A 532 11.91 -0.63 27.54
N SER A 533 12.45 -1.75 27.05
CA SER A 533 12.68 -2.95 27.84
C SER A 533 14.17 -3.28 27.83
N TYR A 534 14.71 -3.66 28.99
CA TYR A 534 16.14 -3.91 29.16
C TYR A 534 16.40 -5.30 29.75
N SER A 535 17.50 -5.92 29.37
CA SER A 535 17.97 -7.16 30.00
C SER A 535 18.96 -6.83 31.13
N GLY A 536 18.93 -7.64 32.19
CA GLY A 536 19.87 -7.57 33.30
C GLY A 536 20.41 -8.95 33.70
N CYS A 537 21.58 -8.96 34.33
CA CYS A 537 22.27 -10.13 34.87
C CYS A 537 22.30 -10.04 36.40
N LEU A 538 21.73 -11.03 37.09
CA LEU A 538 21.69 -11.03 38.55
C LEU A 538 23.06 -11.34 39.17
N ALA A 539 23.90 -12.16 38.49
CA ALA A 539 25.24 -12.46 38.95
C ALA A 539 26.14 -11.20 39.05
N ASP A 540 25.96 -10.24 38.13
CA ASP A 540 26.69 -8.96 38.14
C ASP A 540 26.38 -8.15 39.42
N ASP A 541 25.15 -8.19 39.95
CA ASP A 541 24.81 -7.48 41.20
C ASP A 541 25.18 -8.27 42.46
N GLN A 542 25.62 -9.53 42.33
CA GLN A 542 25.90 -10.45 43.43
C GLN A 542 27.39 -10.74 43.63
N ASP A 543 28.25 -10.31 42.71
CA ASP A 543 29.68 -10.54 42.79
C ASP A 543 30.39 -9.51 43.69
N ALA A 544 31.72 -9.48 43.63
CA ALA A 544 32.53 -8.72 44.57
C ALA A 544 32.94 -7.32 44.05
N ASP A 545 32.58 -6.97 42.82
CA ASP A 545 32.97 -5.70 42.23
C ASP A 545 31.83 -5.03 41.46
N GLU A 546 32.17 -4.00 40.68
CA GLU A 546 31.23 -3.26 39.82
C GLU A 546 31.85 -3.11 38.41
N VAL A 547 32.78 -4.02 38.05
CA VAL A 547 33.67 -3.94 36.90
C VAL A 547 33.45 -5.17 36.01
N GLY A 548 33.08 -4.93 34.75
CA GLY A 548 32.79 -6.01 33.83
C GLY A 548 34.01 -6.88 33.46
N PRO A 549 33.81 -7.89 32.61
CA PRO A 549 32.66 -8.04 31.72
C PRO A 549 31.42 -8.63 32.42
N SER A 550 30.23 -8.42 31.85
CA SER A 550 29.00 -9.02 32.37
C SER A 550 29.05 -10.55 32.37
N HIS A 551 28.62 -11.20 33.46
CA HIS A 551 28.57 -12.67 33.60
C HIS A 551 27.59 -13.32 32.61
N CYS A 552 26.55 -12.59 32.20
CA CYS A 552 25.55 -13.07 31.25
C CYS A 552 25.86 -12.68 29.80
N GLU A 553 26.81 -11.76 29.57
CA GLU A 553 27.21 -11.22 28.25
C GLU A 553 28.71 -10.94 28.23
N ALA A 554 29.52 -11.99 28.06
CA ALA A 554 30.99 -11.89 28.15
C ALA A 554 31.63 -10.91 27.14
N GLY A 555 30.91 -10.51 26.08
CA GLY A 555 31.36 -9.52 25.10
C GLY A 555 31.12 -8.06 25.52
N GLU A 556 30.46 -7.81 26.65
CA GLU A 556 30.20 -6.48 27.18
C GLU A 556 31.16 -6.15 28.31
N ASP A 557 32.05 -5.16 28.10
CA ASP A 557 33.12 -4.79 29.05
C ASP A 557 32.61 -4.24 30.39
N ALA A 558 31.34 -3.85 30.47
CA ALA A 558 30.71 -3.31 31.66
C ALA A 558 29.62 -4.26 32.18
N GLU A 559 29.48 -4.31 33.50
CA GLU A 559 28.37 -5.01 34.15
C GLU A 559 27.00 -4.51 33.69
N ARG A 560 26.06 -5.45 33.66
CA ARG A 560 24.67 -5.25 33.24
C ARG A 560 23.71 -5.77 34.31
N GLY A 561 23.91 -5.35 35.55
CA GLY A 561 23.05 -5.69 36.70
C GLY A 561 21.54 -5.47 36.48
N VAL A 562 20.72 -6.21 37.21
CA VAL A 562 19.25 -6.08 37.25
C VAL A 562 18.80 -4.71 37.76
N PHE A 563 19.50 -4.10 38.74
CA PHE A 563 19.14 -2.77 39.23
C PHE A 563 19.35 -1.68 38.17
N ARG A 564 20.40 -1.83 37.34
CA ARG A 564 20.62 -0.97 36.18
C ARG A 564 19.49 -1.13 35.17
N ALA A 565 19.08 -2.36 34.88
CA ALA A 565 17.98 -2.63 33.94
C ALA A 565 16.68 -1.96 34.39
N ILE A 566 16.28 -2.10 35.66
CA ILE A 566 15.05 -1.49 36.20
C ILE A 566 15.11 0.04 36.14
N ARG A 567 16.23 0.68 36.51
CA ARG A 567 16.39 2.14 36.37
C ARG A 567 16.20 2.63 34.94
N LYS A 568 16.72 1.88 33.96
CA LYS A 568 16.54 2.22 32.54
C LYS A 568 15.09 2.06 32.08
N VAL A 569 14.38 1.03 32.54
CA VAL A 569 12.93 0.89 32.30
C VAL A 569 12.18 2.08 32.90
N TYR A 570 12.49 2.46 34.14
CA TYR A 570 11.89 3.64 34.80
C TYR A 570 12.21 4.95 34.09
N ALA A 571 13.43 5.13 33.57
CA ALA A 571 13.78 6.29 32.76
C ALA A 571 12.95 6.37 31.46
N SER A 572 12.64 5.23 30.84
CA SER A 572 11.86 5.18 29.60
C SER A 572 10.44 5.70 29.73
N PHE A 573 9.88 5.76 30.96
CA PHE A 573 8.61 6.44 31.22
C PHE A 573 8.63 7.88 30.69
N TYR A 574 9.80 8.54 30.74
CA TYR A 574 10.05 9.90 30.29
C TYR A 574 10.70 9.96 28.91
N ASN A 575 10.55 8.94 28.06
CA ASN A 575 10.91 9.03 26.64
C ASN A 575 10.08 10.13 25.94
N ASP A 576 10.64 10.74 24.90
CA ASP A 576 10.07 11.93 24.25
C ASP A 576 8.62 11.67 23.77
N ASN A 577 8.43 10.60 22.98
CA ASN A 577 7.10 10.21 22.50
C ASN A 577 6.18 9.73 23.63
N ALA A 578 6.72 9.10 24.68
CA ALA A 578 5.93 8.61 25.82
C ALA A 578 5.32 9.76 26.64
N PHE A 579 6.10 10.80 26.90
CA PHE A 579 5.62 11.99 27.59
C PHE A 579 4.65 12.78 26.70
N LEU A 580 4.97 12.97 25.42
CA LEU A 580 4.09 13.67 24.47
C LEU A 580 2.73 13.01 24.34
N ALA A 581 2.70 11.68 24.29
CA ALA A 581 1.46 10.92 24.25
C ALA A 581 0.62 11.23 25.50
N ARG A 582 1.20 11.15 26.70
CA ARG A 582 0.49 11.46 27.95
C ARG A 582 0.02 12.92 27.99
N LEU A 583 0.82 13.86 27.50
CA LEU A 583 0.47 15.28 27.40
C LEU A 583 -0.69 15.52 26.42
N LEU A 584 -0.70 14.85 25.26
CA LEU A 584 -1.75 14.94 24.24
C LEU A 584 -3.11 14.46 24.77
N TYR A 585 -3.11 13.37 25.55
CA TYR A 585 -4.33 12.82 26.16
C TYR A 585 -4.69 13.49 27.49
N GLY A 586 -3.91 14.48 27.95
CA GLY A 586 -4.17 15.18 29.21
C GLY A 586 -4.08 14.30 30.45
N VAL A 587 -3.24 13.27 30.40
CA VAL A 587 -3.04 12.29 31.48
C VAL A 587 -2.35 12.94 32.67
N ASP A 588 -2.93 12.78 33.86
CA ASP A 588 -2.26 13.16 35.11
C ASP A 588 -1.20 12.10 35.46
N GLU A 589 0.08 12.49 35.46
CA GLU A 589 1.18 11.57 35.81
C GLU A 589 1.07 11.03 37.24
N ALA A 590 0.38 11.72 38.15
CA ALA A 590 0.16 11.23 39.51
C ALA A 590 -0.75 9.99 39.57
N GLU A 591 -1.56 9.76 38.55
CA GLU A 591 -2.48 8.63 38.41
C GLU A 591 -1.85 7.45 37.65
N VAL A 592 -0.62 7.61 37.14
CA VAL A 592 0.05 6.61 36.29
C VAL A 592 1.31 6.05 36.96
N GLY A 593 1.55 4.76 36.78
CA GLY A 593 2.71 4.07 37.32
C GLY A 593 3.50 3.31 36.24
N MET A 594 4.76 2.98 36.55
CA MET A 594 5.58 2.07 35.75
C MET A 594 5.85 0.78 36.53
N GLY A 595 5.05 -0.25 36.27
CA GLY A 595 5.30 -1.61 36.70
C GLY A 595 6.34 -2.25 35.79
N VAL A 596 6.80 -3.45 36.16
CA VAL A 596 7.81 -4.17 35.37
C VAL A 596 7.45 -5.64 35.26
N LEU A 597 7.21 -6.12 34.05
CA LEU A 597 7.07 -7.54 33.74
C LEU A 597 8.45 -8.16 33.57
N VAL A 598 8.74 -9.21 34.34
CA VAL A 598 10.06 -9.85 34.44
C VAL A 598 9.97 -11.29 33.96
N HIS A 599 10.71 -11.65 32.93
CA HIS A 599 10.83 -13.01 32.39
C HIS A 599 12.23 -13.26 31.84
N TYR A 600 12.59 -14.47 31.43
CA TYR A 600 13.89 -14.70 30.79
C TYR A 600 13.99 -14.03 29.42
N SER A 601 15.18 -13.54 29.06
CA SER A 601 15.43 -13.07 27.69
C SER A 601 15.44 -14.23 26.69
N TYR A 602 15.08 -13.93 25.45
CA TYR A 602 15.23 -14.81 24.29
C TYR A 602 16.58 -14.48 23.64
N PRO A 603 17.56 -15.41 23.64
CA PRO A 603 18.83 -15.18 22.97
C PRO A 603 18.62 -15.19 21.46
N ASP A 604 19.15 -14.19 20.75
CA ASP A 604 19.00 -14.05 19.30
C ASP A 604 19.53 -15.28 18.55
N GLU A 605 20.63 -15.90 19.03
CA GLU A 605 21.18 -17.12 18.44
C GLU A 605 20.23 -18.35 18.49
N ASP A 606 19.23 -18.32 19.37
CA ASP A 606 18.25 -19.38 19.56
C ASP A 606 16.91 -19.10 18.87
N GLU A 607 16.72 -17.90 18.32
CA GLU A 607 15.52 -17.54 17.58
C GLU A 607 15.54 -18.18 16.20
N MET A 608 14.56 -19.04 15.92
CA MET A 608 14.32 -19.59 14.59
C MET A 608 13.42 -18.67 13.78
N ALA A 609 12.46 -18.04 14.45
CA ALA A 609 11.58 -17.03 13.87
C ALA A 609 11.06 -16.09 14.97
N ASN A 610 10.76 -14.86 14.59
CA ASN A 610 10.04 -13.91 15.44
C ASN A 610 8.87 -13.32 14.66
N GLY A 611 7.81 -12.95 15.35
CA GLY A 611 6.65 -12.41 14.66
C GLY A 611 5.61 -11.75 15.55
N VAL A 612 4.65 -11.15 14.87
CA VAL A 612 3.42 -10.63 15.45
C VAL A 612 2.22 -11.23 14.74
N ALA A 613 1.09 -11.33 15.42
CA ALA A 613 -0.13 -11.81 14.83
C ALA A 613 -1.34 -11.00 15.32
N THR A 614 -2.31 -10.79 14.45
CA THR A 614 -3.60 -10.19 14.82
C THR A 614 -4.71 -11.21 14.64
N LEU A 615 -5.64 -11.29 15.58
CA LEU A 615 -6.85 -12.13 15.49
C LEU A 615 -8.08 -11.25 15.61
N SER A 616 -8.88 -11.19 14.54
CA SER A 616 -10.15 -10.48 14.52
C SER A 616 -11.32 -11.39 14.89
N ARG A 617 -12.24 -10.89 15.71
CA ARG A 617 -13.51 -11.54 16.03
C ARG A 617 -14.65 -10.54 15.88
N GLY A 618 -15.68 -10.89 15.12
CA GLY A 618 -16.88 -10.06 14.93
C GLY A 618 -16.63 -8.76 14.17
N ILE A 619 -15.48 -8.64 13.49
CA ILE A 619 -15.09 -7.47 12.69
C ILE A 619 -15.28 -7.82 11.21
N PRO A 620 -16.13 -7.08 10.46
CA PRO A 620 -16.31 -7.32 9.02
C PRO A 620 -14.99 -7.15 8.23
N PRO A 621 -14.79 -7.91 7.13
CA PRO A 621 -15.73 -8.83 6.50
C PRO A 621 -15.77 -10.25 7.11
N SER A 622 -14.73 -10.68 7.84
CA SER A 622 -14.65 -12.01 8.44
C SER A 622 -13.67 -12.10 9.61
N ASP A 623 -13.86 -13.09 10.47
CA ASP A 623 -12.88 -13.49 11.48
C ASP A 623 -11.63 -14.08 10.80
N GLU A 624 -10.45 -13.58 11.13
CA GLU A 624 -9.19 -13.98 10.52
C GLU A 624 -8.04 -13.86 11.53
N ILE A 625 -7.05 -14.75 11.43
CA ILE A 625 -5.74 -14.58 12.05
C ILE A 625 -4.75 -14.18 10.96
N LYS A 626 -4.11 -13.02 11.09
CA LYS A 626 -3.01 -12.59 10.24
C LYS A 626 -1.70 -12.75 11.01
N ILE A 627 -0.78 -13.53 10.49
CA ILE A 627 0.53 -13.82 11.07
C ILE A 627 1.59 -13.14 10.21
N VAL A 628 2.48 -12.37 10.84
CA VAL A 628 3.59 -11.69 10.18
C VAL A 628 4.90 -12.14 10.84
N THR A 629 5.79 -12.76 10.06
CA THR A 629 6.95 -13.50 10.61
C THR A 629 8.24 -13.15 9.88
N GLN A 630 9.35 -13.08 10.62
CA GLN A 630 10.71 -12.96 10.10
C GLN A 630 11.61 -14.10 10.56
N LEU A 631 12.58 -14.44 9.71
CA LEU A 631 13.58 -15.46 9.95
C LEU A 631 14.53 -14.99 11.05
N GLY A 632 14.85 -15.88 12.00
CA GLY A 632 15.79 -15.59 13.08
C GLY A 632 15.26 -14.51 14.04
N ALA A 633 16.18 -13.69 14.54
CA ALA A 633 15.89 -12.55 15.43
C ALA A 633 15.61 -11.23 14.68
N THR A 634 15.59 -11.23 13.34
CA THR A 634 15.38 -10.02 12.53
C THR A 634 14.00 -9.42 12.79
N SER A 635 13.95 -8.17 13.23
CA SER A 635 12.69 -7.57 13.69
C SER A 635 11.61 -7.51 12.60
N VAL A 636 10.41 -8.00 12.91
CA VAL A 636 9.21 -7.75 12.08
C VAL A 636 8.71 -6.31 12.15
N THR A 637 9.04 -5.59 13.23
CA THR A 637 8.55 -4.23 13.48
C THR A 637 9.55 -3.16 13.04
N ASN A 638 10.81 -3.51 12.78
CA ASN A 638 11.84 -2.59 12.28
C ASN A 638 12.91 -3.42 11.54
N PRO A 639 12.59 -3.99 10.37
CA PRO A 639 13.53 -4.80 9.64
C PRO A 639 14.73 -3.97 9.17
N GLU A 640 15.94 -4.42 9.49
CA GLU A 640 17.17 -3.82 8.95
C GLU A 640 17.30 -4.17 7.46
N GLY A 641 17.95 -3.31 6.68
CA GLY A 641 18.27 -3.57 5.27
C GLY A 641 17.06 -3.71 4.33
N GLY A 642 15.87 -3.26 4.73
CA GLY A 642 14.66 -3.33 3.89
C GLY A 642 14.03 -4.72 3.81
N ALA A 643 14.33 -5.62 4.76
CA ALA A 643 13.75 -6.96 4.77
C ALA A 643 12.21 -6.91 4.89
N LEU A 644 11.51 -7.67 4.04
CA LEU A 644 10.06 -7.81 4.11
C LEU A 644 9.71 -9.10 4.89
N PRO A 645 8.77 -9.02 5.84
CA PRO A 645 8.29 -10.19 6.56
C PRO A 645 7.40 -11.06 5.68
N GLU A 646 7.33 -12.34 6.01
CA GLU A 646 6.31 -13.21 5.48
C GLU A 646 4.96 -12.87 6.11
N VAL A 647 3.88 -12.85 5.31
CA VAL A 647 2.51 -12.61 5.76
C VAL A 647 1.65 -13.81 5.42
N VAL A 648 1.04 -14.41 6.43
CA VAL A 648 0.15 -15.57 6.31
C VAL A 648 -1.20 -15.24 6.95
N THR A 649 -2.29 -15.59 6.27
CA THR A 649 -3.64 -15.50 6.84
C THR A 649 -4.19 -16.89 7.12
N VAL A 650 -4.83 -17.03 8.28
CA VAL A 650 -5.49 -18.24 8.72
C VAL A 650 -6.95 -17.91 9.04
N ASN A 651 -7.87 -18.52 8.29
CA ASN A 651 -9.31 -18.41 8.52
C ASN A 651 -9.92 -19.81 8.67
N SER A 652 -11.05 -19.88 9.36
CA SER A 652 -11.78 -21.15 9.54
C SER A 652 -13.17 -21.02 8.93
N ASP A 653 -13.38 -21.72 7.81
CA ASP A 653 -14.66 -21.74 7.10
C ASP A 653 -15.17 -23.19 6.99
N PHE A 654 -16.47 -23.39 7.19
CA PHE A 654 -17.13 -24.72 7.12
C PHE A 654 -16.51 -25.81 8.00
N GLY A 655 -15.78 -25.44 9.05
CA GLY A 655 -15.08 -26.38 9.95
C GLY A 655 -13.70 -26.83 9.45
N GLU A 656 -13.20 -26.25 8.36
CA GLU A 656 -11.83 -26.43 7.88
C GLU A 656 -11.00 -25.16 8.14
N THR A 657 -9.76 -25.34 8.57
CA THR A 657 -8.80 -24.24 8.72
C THR A 657 -7.97 -24.12 7.44
N TYR A 658 -8.04 -22.95 6.81
CA TYR A 658 -7.27 -22.60 5.62
C TYR A 658 -6.09 -21.73 6.03
N VAL A 659 -4.88 -22.08 5.57
CA VAL A 659 -3.66 -21.29 5.74
C VAL A 659 -3.27 -20.79 4.36
N GLN A 660 -3.07 -19.48 4.22
CA GLN A 660 -2.83 -18.85 2.93
C GLN A 660 -1.65 -17.90 3.04
N LEU A 661 -0.60 -18.14 2.23
CA LEU A 661 0.50 -17.19 2.07
C LEU A 661 -0.03 -15.96 1.31
N ARG A 662 0.16 -14.78 1.88
CA ARG A 662 -0.18 -13.49 1.26
C ARG A 662 1.05 -12.79 0.70
N ALA A 663 2.17 -12.90 1.40
CA ALA A 663 3.47 -12.35 0.98
C ALA A 663 4.60 -13.23 1.52
N GLY A 664 5.62 -13.50 0.70
CA GLY A 664 6.84 -14.21 1.11
C GLY A 664 7.83 -13.28 1.81
N SER A 665 8.71 -13.85 2.65
CA SER A 665 9.81 -13.11 3.27
C SER A 665 10.97 -12.92 2.29
N THR A 666 11.65 -11.78 2.33
CA THR A 666 12.89 -11.55 1.55
C THR A 666 14.12 -12.20 2.17
N LEU A 667 14.00 -12.72 3.41
CA LEU A 667 15.08 -13.40 4.14
C LEU A 667 15.12 -14.92 3.90
N VAL A 668 14.17 -15.45 3.13
CA VAL A 668 14.16 -16.87 2.76
C VAL A 668 14.22 -16.97 1.24
N PRO A 669 14.78 -18.07 0.69
CA PRO A 669 14.72 -18.31 -0.74
C PRO A 669 13.29 -18.25 -1.25
N LEU A 670 13.11 -17.78 -2.48
CA LEU A 670 11.78 -17.63 -3.06
C LEU A 670 11.01 -18.97 -3.08
N GLY A 671 9.77 -19.00 -2.60
CA GLY A 671 8.98 -20.23 -2.44
C GLY A 671 9.29 -21.04 -1.16
N ASP A 672 10.24 -20.58 -0.34
CA ASP A 672 10.45 -21.08 1.02
C ASP A 672 9.62 -20.27 2.04
N HIS A 673 9.60 -20.76 3.27
CA HIS A 673 8.81 -20.22 4.37
C HIS A 673 9.66 -19.97 5.61
N VAL A 674 9.26 -18.96 6.39
CA VAL A 674 9.99 -18.60 7.62
C VAL A 674 9.88 -19.69 8.70
N MET A 675 8.74 -20.37 8.77
CA MET A 675 8.49 -21.51 9.65
C MET A 675 8.08 -22.74 8.82
N GLN A 676 8.00 -23.92 9.44
CA GLN A 676 7.60 -25.14 8.75
C GLN A 676 6.16 -25.02 8.23
N TRP A 677 6.03 -25.06 6.91
CA TRP A 677 4.76 -24.98 6.22
C TRP A 677 4.04 -26.34 6.17
N GLU A 678 2.77 -26.48 6.54
CA GLU A 678 1.85 -25.52 7.20
C GLU A 678 1.79 -25.70 8.73
N ASP A 679 2.50 -26.69 9.26
CA ASP A 679 2.29 -27.21 10.61
C ASP A 679 2.52 -26.16 11.71
N ASP A 680 3.57 -25.34 11.60
CA ASP A 680 3.85 -24.32 12.60
C ASP A 680 2.79 -23.21 12.61
N TYR A 681 2.31 -22.79 11.44
CA TYR A 681 1.28 -21.74 11.33
C TYR A 681 -0.05 -22.22 11.91
N ARG A 682 -0.40 -23.48 11.68
CA ARG A 682 -1.59 -24.12 12.27
C ARG A 682 -1.45 -24.26 13.79
N ALA A 683 -0.28 -24.66 14.28
CA ALA A 683 0.01 -24.76 15.70
C ALA A 683 -0.07 -23.40 16.40
N LEU A 684 0.52 -22.36 15.80
CA LEU A 684 0.44 -21.00 16.31
C LEU A 684 -1.00 -20.49 16.32
N ALA A 685 -1.74 -20.63 15.21
CA ALA A 685 -3.14 -20.22 15.13
C ALA A 685 -4.02 -20.88 16.23
N SER A 686 -3.75 -22.15 16.54
CA SER A 686 -4.41 -22.86 17.64
C SER A 686 -4.08 -22.27 19.02
N LEU A 687 -2.82 -21.91 19.28
CA LEU A 687 -2.43 -21.22 20.52
C LEU A 687 -3.13 -19.85 20.65
N LEU A 688 -3.16 -19.06 19.58
CA LEU A 688 -3.82 -17.75 19.58
C LEU A 688 -5.33 -17.87 19.78
N GLY A 689 -5.96 -18.90 19.19
CA GLY A 689 -7.38 -19.20 19.38
C GLY A 689 -7.72 -19.54 20.84
N ARG A 690 -6.86 -20.27 21.57
CA ARG A 690 -7.04 -20.53 23.00
C ARG A 690 -6.97 -19.26 23.85
N VAL A 691 -6.06 -18.35 23.51
CA VAL A 691 -5.97 -17.05 24.20
C VAL A 691 -7.21 -16.21 23.92
N GLU A 692 -7.72 -16.22 22.68
CA GLU A 692 -8.98 -15.54 22.34
C GLU A 692 -10.19 -16.10 23.09
N GLU A 693 -10.30 -17.42 23.20
CA GLU A 693 -11.37 -18.07 23.97
C GLU A 693 -11.33 -17.60 25.44
N ARG A 694 -10.14 -17.62 26.06
CA ARG A 694 -9.97 -17.12 27.43
C ARG A 694 -10.26 -15.63 27.54
N PHE A 695 -9.85 -14.82 26.57
CA PHE A 695 -10.15 -13.38 26.55
C PHE A 695 -11.65 -13.11 26.60
N ARG A 696 -12.46 -13.90 25.87
CA ARG A 696 -13.93 -13.80 25.86
C ARG A 696 -14.56 -14.22 27.18
N GLU A 697 -13.99 -15.21 27.87
CA GLU A 697 -14.45 -15.60 29.20
C GLU A 697 -14.25 -14.47 30.22
N VAL A 698 -13.11 -13.77 30.13
CA VAL A 698 -12.76 -12.64 30.99
C VAL A 698 -13.53 -11.37 30.60
N HIS A 699 -13.88 -11.21 29.32
CA HIS A 699 -14.62 -10.06 28.78
C HIS A 699 -15.95 -10.46 28.10
N PRO A 700 -16.92 -11.01 28.84
CA PRO A 700 -18.14 -11.60 28.27
C PRO A 700 -19.07 -10.60 27.57
N SER A 701 -18.88 -9.29 27.79
CA SER A 701 -19.66 -8.23 27.12
C SER A 701 -19.13 -7.86 25.73
N LYS A 702 -17.91 -8.29 25.36
CA LYS A 702 -17.29 -7.94 24.07
C LYS A 702 -17.70 -8.93 22.99
N THR A 703 -18.41 -8.44 21.99
CA THR A 703 -18.87 -9.25 20.83
C THR A 703 -18.04 -9.03 19.57
N ALA A 704 -17.24 -7.96 19.53
CA ALA A 704 -16.30 -7.68 18.46
C ALA A 704 -15.02 -7.08 19.05
N PHE A 705 -13.86 -7.60 18.65
CA PHE A 705 -12.55 -7.16 19.15
C PHE A 705 -11.42 -7.65 18.24
N LEU A 706 -10.27 -6.99 18.31
CA LEU A 706 -9.03 -7.36 17.64
C LEU A 706 -7.96 -7.60 18.70
N LEU A 707 -7.36 -8.78 18.71
CA LEU A 707 -6.22 -9.10 19.58
C LEU A 707 -4.91 -9.06 18.79
N ASP A 708 -3.92 -8.38 19.34
CA ASP A 708 -2.54 -8.33 18.85
C ASP A 708 -1.64 -9.18 19.74
N TYR A 709 -0.79 -9.98 19.12
CA TYR A 709 0.08 -10.95 19.77
C TYR A 709 1.53 -10.76 19.32
N GLU A 710 2.47 -10.91 20.25
CA GLU A 710 3.88 -11.09 19.94
C GLU A 710 4.29 -12.54 20.21
N PHE A 711 4.98 -13.17 19.26
CA PHE A 711 5.43 -14.55 19.38
C PHE A 711 6.86 -14.75 18.88
N LYS A 712 7.46 -15.87 19.28
CA LYS A 712 8.74 -16.38 18.79
C LYS A 712 8.66 -17.89 18.57
N LYS A 713 9.50 -18.39 17.67
CA LYS A 713 9.86 -19.81 17.57
C LYS A 713 11.30 -19.96 18.03
N MET A 714 11.52 -20.65 19.14
CA MET A 714 12.83 -20.83 19.77
C MET A 714 13.37 -22.23 19.51
N LYS A 715 14.69 -22.42 19.43
CA LYS A 715 15.30 -23.76 19.38
C LYS A 715 14.87 -24.64 20.58
N PRO A 716 14.61 -25.95 20.39
CA PRO A 716 14.60 -26.70 19.13
C PRO A 716 13.19 -26.79 18.50
N GLY A 717 12.53 -25.65 18.27
CA GLY A 717 11.24 -25.55 17.58
C GLY A 717 10.02 -25.17 18.43
N LYS A 718 10.22 -24.65 19.66
CA LYS A 718 9.14 -24.27 20.58
C LYS A 718 8.52 -22.94 20.18
N LEU A 719 7.20 -22.92 19.97
CA LEU A 719 6.42 -21.68 19.85
C LEU A 719 6.19 -21.07 21.23
N VAL A 720 6.45 -19.76 21.36
CA VAL A 720 6.25 -18.99 22.59
C VAL A 720 5.49 -17.72 22.25
N VAL A 721 4.37 -17.47 22.93
CA VAL A 721 3.63 -16.20 22.89
C VAL A 721 4.05 -15.39 24.11
N LYS A 722 4.54 -14.17 23.87
CA LYS A 722 5.17 -13.34 24.89
C LYS A 722 4.39 -12.05 25.22
N GLN A 723 3.33 -11.77 24.49
CA GLN A 723 2.42 -10.65 24.74
C GLN A 723 1.08 -10.89 24.05
N VAL A 724 0.01 -10.40 24.66
CA VAL A 724 -1.32 -10.24 24.04
C VAL A 724 -1.90 -8.93 24.51
N ARG A 725 -2.61 -8.24 23.63
CA ARG A 725 -3.39 -7.04 23.97
C ARG A 725 -4.56 -6.88 23.03
N GLU A 726 -5.58 -6.16 23.47
CA GLU A 726 -6.63 -5.70 22.59
C GLU A 726 -6.21 -4.40 21.90
N VAL A 727 -6.54 -4.26 20.62
CA VAL A 727 -6.33 -3.04 19.84
C VAL A 727 -7.69 -2.48 19.42
N SER A 728 -7.91 -1.18 19.58
CA SER A 728 -9.13 -0.54 19.07
C SER A 728 -9.22 -0.66 17.56
N VAL A 729 -10.42 -1.00 17.10
CA VAL A 729 -10.80 -0.79 15.72
C VAL A 729 -11.56 0.54 15.65
N PRO A 730 -11.18 1.47 14.76
CA PRO A 730 -11.92 2.71 14.58
C PRO A 730 -13.40 2.44 14.33
N SER A 731 -14.27 3.17 15.03
CA SER A 731 -15.73 2.99 14.90
C SER A 731 -16.16 3.19 13.46
N THR A 732 -16.92 2.23 12.94
CA THR A 732 -17.61 2.30 11.64
C THR A 732 -19.00 2.91 11.76
N THR A 733 -19.40 3.37 12.95
CA THR A 733 -20.69 4.03 13.16
C THR A 733 -20.60 5.49 12.69
N PRO A 734 -21.40 5.90 11.69
CA PRO A 734 -21.38 7.26 11.18
C PRO A 734 -21.79 8.27 12.26
N THR A 735 -20.88 9.20 12.59
CA THR A 735 -21.08 10.21 13.66
C THR A 735 -20.46 11.56 13.33
N LEU A 736 -19.53 11.63 12.37
CA LEU A 736 -18.87 12.86 11.97
C LEU A 736 -19.67 13.56 10.88
N THR A 737 -19.90 14.86 11.02
CA THR A 737 -20.36 15.70 9.90
C THR A 737 -19.23 15.83 8.88
N PRO A 738 -19.45 15.48 7.60
CA PRO A 738 -18.42 15.60 6.58
C PRO A 738 -18.01 17.05 6.36
N PHE A 739 -16.75 17.27 6.01
CA PHE A 739 -16.20 18.54 5.57
C PHE A 739 -15.81 18.41 4.10
N LEU A 740 -16.54 19.12 3.24
CA LEU A 740 -16.24 19.21 1.82
C LEU A 740 -15.06 20.14 1.63
N LEU A 741 -13.96 19.64 1.08
CA LEU A 741 -12.81 20.43 0.66
C LEU A 741 -13.00 20.93 -0.78
N SER A 742 -12.68 22.21 -1.00
CA SER A 742 -12.66 22.76 -2.34
C SER A 742 -11.51 22.17 -3.18
N GLU A 743 -11.90 21.38 -4.17
CA GLU A 743 -10.99 20.81 -5.15
C GLU A 743 -11.59 21.07 -6.55
N PRO A 744 -11.14 22.13 -7.25
CA PRO A 744 -11.61 22.41 -8.59
C PRO A 744 -11.36 21.23 -9.54
N ARG A 745 -12.38 20.82 -10.29
CA ARG A 745 -12.29 19.71 -11.24
C ARG A 745 -12.74 20.14 -12.63
N GLU A 746 -12.03 19.66 -13.64
CA GLU A 746 -12.48 19.72 -15.02
C GLU A 746 -13.02 18.35 -15.44
N LEU A 747 -14.31 18.30 -15.75
CA LEU A 747 -15.06 17.08 -16.03
C LEU A 747 -15.75 17.18 -17.38
N CYS A 748 -15.77 16.08 -18.11
CA CYS A 748 -16.39 15.98 -19.41
C CYS A 748 -17.45 14.88 -19.38
N THR A 749 -18.39 14.91 -20.33
CA THR A 749 -19.28 13.77 -20.58
C THR A 749 -18.45 12.51 -20.77
N PHE A 750 -18.64 11.53 -19.89
CA PHE A 750 -17.93 10.26 -19.92
C PHE A 750 -18.46 9.41 -21.07
N GLN A 751 -17.67 9.31 -22.13
CA GLN A 751 -18.00 8.57 -23.35
C GLN A 751 -17.62 7.08 -23.19
N GLY A 752 -18.35 6.41 -22.31
CA GLY A 752 -18.28 4.98 -22.02
C GLY A 752 -19.66 4.32 -22.12
N GLU A 753 -19.86 3.22 -21.40
CA GLU A 753 -21.07 2.39 -21.54
C GLU A 753 -22.37 3.05 -20.99
N PHE A 754 -22.25 4.03 -20.08
CA PHE A 754 -23.38 4.71 -19.46
C PHE A 754 -24.09 5.66 -20.43
N GLY A 755 -25.42 5.54 -20.51
CA GLY A 755 -26.25 6.26 -21.47
C GLY A 755 -26.15 5.68 -22.89
N ASP A 756 -26.98 6.20 -23.79
CA ASP A 756 -26.86 5.93 -25.23
C ASP A 756 -26.03 7.02 -25.93
N VAL A 757 -25.65 6.79 -27.19
CA VAL A 757 -24.82 7.74 -27.96
C VAL A 757 -25.50 9.09 -28.16
N PHE A 758 -26.83 9.13 -28.19
CA PHE A 758 -27.62 10.34 -28.41
C PHE A 758 -27.68 11.19 -27.16
N ALA A 759 -27.91 10.59 -25.98
CA ALA A 759 -27.79 11.23 -24.69
C ALA A 759 -26.36 11.78 -24.48
N ASN A 760 -25.34 10.95 -24.75
CA ASN A 760 -23.93 11.35 -24.67
C ASN A 760 -23.57 12.52 -25.60
N HIS A 761 -24.31 12.68 -26.71
CA HIS A 761 -24.12 13.80 -27.64
C HIS A 761 -24.92 15.03 -27.24
N ARG A 762 -26.23 14.91 -26.98
CA ARG A 762 -27.09 16.05 -26.60
C ARG A 762 -26.70 16.67 -25.27
N LEU A 763 -26.25 15.86 -24.31
CA LEU A 763 -25.79 16.31 -22.99
C LEU A 763 -24.27 16.46 -22.93
N LYS A 764 -23.63 16.67 -24.08
CA LYS A 764 -22.18 16.84 -24.15
C LYS A 764 -21.77 18.13 -23.47
N VAL A 765 -20.93 17.99 -22.45
CA VAL A 765 -20.48 19.09 -21.61
C VAL A 765 -18.99 18.98 -21.29
N ARG A 766 -18.32 20.13 -21.25
CA ARG A 766 -17.05 20.32 -20.54
C ARG A 766 -17.32 21.27 -19.36
N ALA A 767 -17.26 20.72 -18.16
CA ALA A 767 -17.61 21.36 -16.91
C ALA A 767 -16.34 21.69 -16.10
N ARG A 768 -16.21 22.91 -15.61
CA ARG A 768 -15.23 23.31 -14.60
C ARG A 768 -15.99 23.60 -13.33
N LEU A 769 -15.82 22.76 -12.33
CA LEU A 769 -16.62 22.79 -11.11
C LEU A 769 -15.73 23.11 -9.92
N SER A 770 -16.12 24.09 -9.11
CA SER A 770 -15.46 24.43 -7.84
C SER A 770 -16.50 24.44 -6.72
N THR A 771 -16.24 23.66 -5.67
CA THR A 771 -17.09 23.61 -4.48
C THR A 771 -16.63 24.62 -3.44
N LYS A 772 -17.54 25.01 -2.57
CA LYS A 772 -17.22 25.70 -1.31
C LYS A 772 -16.52 24.73 -0.37
N SER A 773 -15.60 25.22 0.44
CA SER A 773 -15.13 24.48 1.61
C SER A 773 -16.08 24.70 2.78
N ALA A 774 -16.73 23.64 3.28
CA ALA A 774 -17.66 23.74 4.41
C ALA A 774 -18.03 22.37 5.02
N PHE A 775 -18.49 22.38 6.26
CA PHE A 775 -19.21 21.25 6.84
C PHE A 775 -20.56 21.03 6.15
N LEU A 776 -20.85 19.80 5.74
CA LEU A 776 -22.11 19.36 5.14
C LEU A 776 -23.21 19.20 6.21
N THR A 777 -23.51 20.29 6.91
CA THR A 777 -24.64 20.39 7.84
C THR A 777 -25.99 20.33 7.09
N PRO A 778 -27.10 20.00 7.75
CA PRO A 778 -28.43 20.06 7.12
C PRO A 778 -28.72 21.40 6.43
N GLU A 779 -28.25 22.50 7.00
CA GLU A 779 -28.37 23.84 6.41
C GLU A 779 -27.52 23.99 5.15
N ALA A 780 -26.26 23.52 5.16
CA ALA A 780 -25.38 23.55 3.98
C ALA A 780 -25.89 22.64 2.86
N LEU A 781 -26.47 21.48 3.21
CA LEU A 781 -27.10 20.54 2.29
C LEU A 781 -28.38 21.10 1.64
N GLY A 782 -28.97 22.15 2.20
CA GLY A 782 -30.14 22.83 1.64
C GLY A 782 -29.83 23.81 0.50
N ALA A 783 -28.56 23.97 0.10
CA ALA A 783 -28.13 24.89 -0.95
C ALA A 783 -27.02 24.28 -1.82
N THR A 784 -26.79 24.86 -3.00
CA THR A 784 -25.74 24.40 -3.91
C THR A 784 -24.35 24.37 -3.26
N PHE A 785 -23.64 23.26 -3.47
CA PHE A 785 -22.26 23.07 -3.02
C PHE A 785 -21.27 23.88 -3.85
N PHE A 786 -21.66 24.22 -5.08
CA PHE A 786 -20.78 24.89 -6.03
C PHE A 786 -20.71 26.38 -5.71
N GLU A 787 -19.48 26.85 -5.49
CA GLU A 787 -19.18 28.28 -5.42
C GLU A 787 -19.20 28.88 -6.82
N ASP A 788 -18.53 28.19 -7.74
CA ASP A 788 -18.46 28.54 -9.16
C ASP A 788 -18.54 27.29 -10.01
N ALA A 789 -19.28 27.37 -11.11
CA ALA A 789 -19.37 26.32 -12.10
C ALA A 789 -19.40 26.95 -13.49
N THR A 790 -18.61 26.41 -14.41
CA THR A 790 -18.65 26.76 -15.83
C THR A 790 -18.98 25.54 -16.66
N LEU A 791 -20.07 25.57 -17.40
CA LEU A 791 -20.51 24.52 -18.31
C LEU A 791 -20.39 25.02 -19.76
N ASP A 792 -19.49 24.42 -20.53
CA ASP A 792 -19.49 24.50 -22.00
C ASP A 792 -20.35 23.33 -22.51
N TYR A 793 -21.63 23.58 -22.80
CA TYR A 793 -22.65 22.55 -23.07
C TYR A 793 -23.43 22.83 -24.37
N LEU A 794 -24.14 21.82 -24.88
CA LEU A 794 -25.00 22.00 -26.05
C LEU A 794 -26.34 22.65 -25.69
N SER A 795 -26.57 23.84 -26.22
CA SER A 795 -27.82 24.60 -26.14
C SER A 795 -28.37 24.85 -27.54
N SER A 796 -29.60 24.40 -27.79
CA SER A 796 -30.34 24.68 -29.04
C SER A 796 -29.56 24.39 -30.34
N GLY A 797 -28.66 23.40 -30.32
CA GLY A 797 -27.84 23.01 -31.48
C GLY A 797 -26.54 23.81 -31.69
N SER A 798 -26.11 24.54 -30.67
CA SER A 798 -24.81 25.22 -30.62
C SER A 798 -24.14 25.02 -29.27
N VAL A 799 -22.83 25.25 -29.17
CA VAL A 799 -22.13 25.25 -27.88
C VAL A 799 -22.39 26.59 -27.19
N ALA A 800 -22.91 26.55 -25.96
CA ALA A 800 -23.10 27.69 -25.09
C ALA A 800 -22.27 27.54 -23.82
N THR A 801 -21.91 28.68 -23.21
CA THR A 801 -21.19 28.72 -21.94
C THR A 801 -22.09 29.32 -20.87
N LEU A 802 -22.31 28.58 -19.79
CA LEU A 802 -22.97 29.03 -18.57
C LEU A 802 -21.94 29.09 -17.45
N THR A 803 -21.85 30.19 -16.70
CA THR A 803 -20.80 30.42 -15.69
C THR A 803 -21.37 31.06 -14.42
N GLY A 804 -20.64 31.01 -13.31
CA GLY A 804 -21.07 31.50 -12.00
C GLY A 804 -21.71 30.42 -11.13
N SER A 805 -22.19 30.82 -9.96
CA SER A 805 -22.86 29.89 -9.03
C SER A 805 -24.16 29.31 -9.64
N PRO A 806 -24.40 27.99 -9.54
CA PRO A 806 -25.63 27.36 -10.01
C PRO A 806 -26.91 27.95 -9.44
N ALA A 807 -26.86 28.50 -8.22
CA ALA A 807 -27.99 29.18 -7.60
C ALA A 807 -28.45 30.45 -8.33
N ALA A 808 -27.60 31.02 -9.19
CA ALA A 808 -27.90 32.22 -9.99
C ALA A 808 -28.27 31.90 -11.45
N TRP A 809 -28.28 30.64 -11.85
CA TRP A 809 -28.60 30.24 -13.22
C TRP A 809 -30.09 30.44 -13.55
N PRO A 810 -30.45 30.52 -14.84
CA PRO A 810 -31.85 30.68 -15.24
C PRO A 810 -32.72 29.54 -14.72
N GLY A 811 -33.82 29.88 -14.05
CA GLY A 811 -34.72 28.86 -13.47
C GLY A 811 -34.07 27.99 -12.38
N ALA A 812 -33.01 28.48 -11.72
CA ALA A 812 -32.26 27.71 -10.74
C ALA A 812 -33.14 27.12 -9.64
N THR A 813 -32.95 25.83 -9.38
CA THR A 813 -33.50 25.14 -8.22
C THR A 813 -32.44 24.22 -7.61
N HIS A 814 -32.55 23.98 -6.30
CA HIS A 814 -31.68 23.08 -5.58
C HIS A 814 -32.52 22.14 -4.72
N THR A 815 -32.18 20.86 -4.72
CA THR A 815 -32.73 19.86 -3.80
C THR A 815 -31.64 18.95 -3.27
N TYR A 816 -31.85 18.45 -2.05
CA TYR A 816 -31.06 17.39 -1.46
C TYR A 816 -32.01 16.34 -0.87
N ALA A 817 -31.93 15.11 -1.37
CA ALA A 817 -32.71 13.98 -0.89
C ALA A 817 -31.97 12.67 -1.19
N ASP A 818 -32.09 11.67 -0.33
CA ASP A 818 -31.49 10.34 -0.52
C ASP A 818 -29.99 10.41 -0.89
N GLN A 819 -29.21 11.22 -0.16
CA GLN A 819 -27.77 11.43 -0.40
C GLN A 819 -27.43 11.94 -1.81
N THR A 820 -28.37 12.64 -2.43
CA THR A 820 -28.26 13.18 -3.78
C THR A 820 -28.59 14.66 -3.78
N ALA A 821 -27.61 15.49 -4.15
CA ALA A 821 -27.81 16.91 -4.40
C ALA A 821 -28.07 17.15 -5.89
N THR A 822 -29.08 17.96 -6.19
CA THR A 822 -29.50 18.28 -7.56
C THR A 822 -29.55 19.79 -7.74
N ASP A 823 -28.65 20.33 -8.55
CA ASP A 823 -28.64 21.73 -8.97
C ASP A 823 -29.20 21.82 -10.40
N ALA A 824 -30.43 22.31 -10.55
CA ALA A 824 -31.14 22.35 -11.83
C ALA A 824 -31.24 23.78 -12.39
N PHE A 825 -31.25 23.91 -13.71
CA PHE A 825 -31.48 25.15 -14.44
C PHE A 825 -32.29 24.89 -15.71
N VAL A 826 -32.90 25.93 -16.27
CA VAL A 826 -33.71 25.85 -17.49
C VAL A 826 -33.01 26.58 -18.62
N ASP A 827 -32.85 25.89 -19.74
CA ASP A 827 -32.36 26.45 -20.98
C ASP A 827 -33.49 26.50 -22.04
N GLY A 828 -33.58 27.60 -22.78
CA GLY A 828 -34.68 27.85 -23.73
C GLY A 828 -36.03 28.20 -23.08
N ASP A 829 -37.10 28.16 -23.89
CA ASP A 829 -38.46 28.50 -23.46
C ASP A 829 -39.54 27.64 -24.15
N GLY A 830 -40.75 27.64 -23.57
CA GLY A 830 -41.92 26.98 -24.13
C GLY A 830 -41.70 25.49 -24.45
N ALA A 831 -42.00 25.09 -25.69
CA ALA A 831 -41.85 23.70 -26.15
C ALA A 831 -40.39 23.29 -26.39
N GLY A 832 -39.48 24.24 -26.55
CA GLY A 832 -38.04 24.00 -26.72
C GLY A 832 -37.25 24.03 -25.40
N ALA A 833 -37.92 24.28 -24.27
CA ALA A 833 -37.28 24.33 -22.97
C ALA A 833 -36.73 22.96 -22.56
N VAL A 834 -35.52 22.98 -22.00
CA VAL A 834 -34.85 21.82 -21.42
C VAL A 834 -34.46 22.18 -19.99
N THR A 835 -34.93 21.38 -19.04
CA THR A 835 -34.50 21.48 -17.64
C THR A 835 -33.28 20.60 -17.47
N PHE A 836 -32.11 21.21 -17.34
CA PHE A 836 -30.87 20.51 -17.03
C PHE A 836 -30.70 20.37 -15.51
N ALA A 837 -30.03 19.31 -15.07
CA ALA A 837 -29.70 19.10 -13.68
C ALA A 837 -28.30 18.51 -13.50
N LEU A 838 -27.44 19.22 -12.77
CA LEU A 838 -26.17 18.70 -12.28
C LEU A 838 -26.44 17.91 -11.00
N VAL A 839 -26.26 16.59 -11.07
CA VAL A 839 -26.59 15.67 -9.98
C VAL A 839 -25.30 15.18 -9.34
N THR A 840 -25.17 15.40 -8.03
CA THR A 840 -24.08 14.88 -7.19
C THR A 840 -24.64 13.80 -6.28
N SER A 841 -24.24 12.55 -6.47
CA SER A 841 -24.75 11.39 -5.74
C SER A 841 -23.72 10.81 -4.76
N ALA A 842 -24.21 10.01 -3.81
CA ALA A 842 -23.42 9.44 -2.72
C ALA A 842 -22.78 10.52 -1.82
N VAL A 843 -23.50 11.62 -1.59
CA VAL A 843 -23.09 12.68 -0.67
C VAL A 843 -23.53 12.26 0.74
N PRO A 844 -22.60 11.91 1.64
CA PRO A 844 -22.95 11.40 2.95
C PRO A 844 -23.45 12.54 3.86
N GLU A 845 -24.41 12.24 4.74
CA GLU A 845 -24.80 13.15 5.82
C GLU A 845 -23.87 13.02 7.03
N LEU A 846 -23.41 11.78 7.28
CA LEU A 846 -22.50 11.43 8.35
C LEU A 846 -21.45 10.45 7.82
N LEU A 847 -20.23 10.57 8.33
CA LEU A 847 -19.13 9.65 8.09
C LEU A 847 -18.70 8.96 9.38
N PRO A 848 -18.24 7.71 9.30
CA PRO A 848 -17.66 7.04 10.43
C PRO A 848 -16.27 7.61 10.79
N PRO A 849 -15.89 7.62 12.07
CA PRO A 849 -14.53 7.96 12.50
C PRO A 849 -13.43 7.17 11.78
N SER A 850 -13.71 5.92 11.36
CA SER A 850 -12.78 5.09 10.59
C SER A 850 -12.40 5.64 9.21
N VAL A 851 -13.21 6.54 8.63
CA VAL A 851 -12.96 7.20 7.34
C VAL A 851 -12.48 8.65 7.54
N GLY A 852 -12.93 9.30 8.61
CA GLY A 852 -12.66 10.71 8.89
C GLY A 852 -13.71 11.64 8.25
N PRO A 853 -13.66 12.95 8.56
CA PRO A 853 -14.66 13.91 8.09
C PRO A 853 -14.37 14.42 6.67
N LEU A 854 -13.15 14.29 6.16
CA LEU A 854 -12.72 14.96 4.93
C LEU A 854 -13.30 14.28 3.69
N VAL A 855 -13.98 15.04 2.85
CA VAL A 855 -14.46 14.62 1.51
C VAL A 855 -14.15 15.70 0.48
N ALA A 856 -14.09 15.32 -0.79
CA ALA A 856 -13.94 16.23 -1.91
C ALA A 856 -14.84 15.79 -3.08
N LEU A 857 -14.97 16.65 -4.09
CA LEU A 857 -15.82 16.37 -5.26
C LEU A 857 -15.39 15.10 -6.03
N ARG A 858 -14.14 14.64 -5.86
CA ARG A 858 -13.67 13.35 -6.40
C ARG A 858 -14.33 12.11 -5.78
N ASP A 859 -14.89 12.25 -4.59
CA ASP A 859 -15.49 11.14 -3.84
C ASP A 859 -16.94 10.87 -4.24
N PHE A 860 -17.55 11.74 -5.05
CA PHE A 860 -18.96 11.68 -5.41
C PHE A 860 -19.19 11.25 -6.86
N GLY A 861 -20.37 10.66 -7.10
CA GLY A 861 -20.86 10.43 -8.45
C GLY A 861 -21.39 11.73 -9.04
N LEU A 862 -21.04 12.02 -10.30
CA LEU A 862 -21.49 13.23 -11.00
C LEU A 862 -22.18 12.86 -12.31
N GLU A 863 -23.38 13.39 -12.50
CA GLU A 863 -24.19 13.23 -13.71
C GLU A 863 -24.71 14.60 -14.18
N LEU A 864 -24.90 14.73 -15.49
CA LEU A 864 -25.74 15.78 -16.07
C LEU A 864 -27.01 15.11 -16.60
N ARG A 865 -28.17 15.58 -16.15
CA ARG A 865 -29.48 15.13 -16.61
C ARG A 865 -30.18 16.22 -17.38
N ALA A 866 -31.10 15.83 -18.24
CA ALA A 866 -32.01 16.73 -18.92
C ALA A 866 -33.44 16.18 -18.92
N GLU A 867 -34.41 17.05 -18.72
CA GLU A 867 -35.83 16.81 -18.96
C GLU A 867 -36.31 17.74 -20.06
N TYR A 868 -36.93 17.18 -21.10
CA TYR A 868 -37.35 17.92 -22.29
C TYR A 868 -38.83 18.28 -22.21
N ALA A 869 -39.16 19.56 -22.41
CA ALA A 869 -40.56 20.00 -22.50
C ALA A 869 -41.30 19.34 -23.68
N THR A 870 -40.59 19.08 -24.78
CA THR A 870 -41.04 18.24 -25.88
C THR A 870 -40.09 17.05 -26.01
N PRO A 871 -40.59 15.80 -25.94
CA PRO A 871 -39.74 14.61 -26.09
C PRO A 871 -38.89 14.64 -27.37
N VAL A 872 -37.64 14.25 -27.26
CA VAL A 872 -36.68 14.16 -28.36
C VAL A 872 -36.63 12.75 -28.94
N TRP A 873 -36.14 12.60 -30.17
CA TRP A 873 -35.99 11.29 -30.79
C TRP A 873 -34.61 10.67 -30.51
N SER A 874 -34.62 9.37 -30.26
CA SER A 874 -33.46 8.48 -30.09
C SER A 874 -33.72 7.18 -30.86
N ARG A 875 -32.79 6.22 -30.77
CA ARG A 875 -32.97 4.86 -31.28
C ARG A 875 -32.59 3.84 -30.22
N ASP A 876 -33.35 2.76 -30.14
CA ASP A 876 -33.07 1.63 -29.25
C ASP A 876 -31.90 0.77 -29.78
N TRP A 877 -31.44 -0.19 -28.99
CA TRP A 877 -30.34 -1.08 -29.35
C TRP A 877 -30.63 -1.93 -30.60
N ASP A 878 -31.90 -2.18 -30.94
CA ASP A 878 -32.31 -2.88 -32.16
C ASP A 878 -32.53 -1.94 -33.36
N GLY A 879 -32.30 -0.63 -33.16
CA GLY A 879 -32.51 0.41 -34.16
C GLY A 879 -33.92 1.00 -34.18
N THR A 880 -34.86 0.53 -33.35
CA THR A 880 -36.23 1.08 -33.32
C THR A 880 -36.23 2.55 -32.89
N PRO A 881 -36.94 3.46 -33.59
CA PRO A 881 -37.10 4.85 -33.13
C PRO A 881 -37.80 4.93 -31.77
N LEU A 882 -37.23 5.71 -30.85
CA LEU A 882 -37.72 5.93 -29.50
C LEU A 882 -37.92 7.42 -29.24
N SER A 883 -38.99 7.80 -28.54
CA SER A 883 -39.19 9.15 -28.05
C SER A 883 -38.82 9.22 -26.57
N VAL A 884 -37.96 10.17 -26.20
CA VAL A 884 -37.32 10.27 -24.89
C VAL A 884 -37.65 11.63 -24.27
N SER A 885 -38.21 11.63 -23.06
CA SER A 885 -38.55 12.84 -22.32
C SER A 885 -37.49 13.25 -21.30
N ALA A 886 -36.59 12.34 -20.94
CA ALA A 886 -35.50 12.61 -20.02
C ALA A 886 -34.27 11.74 -20.31
N GLU A 887 -33.09 12.32 -20.14
CA GLU A 887 -31.79 11.67 -20.41
C GLU A 887 -30.80 11.97 -19.29
N ALA A 888 -29.79 11.12 -19.15
CA ALA A 888 -28.71 11.30 -18.18
C ALA A 888 -27.38 10.84 -18.78
N VAL A 889 -26.32 11.56 -18.44
CA VAL A 889 -24.94 11.18 -18.76
C VAL A 889 -24.07 11.27 -17.52
N ARG A 890 -23.10 10.37 -17.41
CA ARG A 890 -22.09 10.42 -16.36
C ARG A 890 -21.01 11.43 -16.73
N LEU A 891 -20.49 12.15 -15.74
CA LEU A 891 -19.32 13.01 -15.90
C LEU A 891 -18.07 12.29 -15.40
N GLY A 892 -16.98 12.39 -16.16
CA GLY A 892 -15.68 11.82 -15.82
C GLY A 892 -14.58 12.86 -16.02
N ALA A 893 -13.34 12.53 -15.64
CA ALA A 893 -12.20 13.40 -15.91
C ALA A 893 -12.14 13.71 -17.42
N CYS A 894 -11.92 14.98 -17.78
CA CYS A 894 -11.73 15.32 -19.18
C CYS A 894 -10.46 14.65 -19.74
N PRO A 895 -10.49 14.24 -21.02
CA PRO A 895 -9.28 13.88 -21.75
C PRO A 895 -8.19 14.95 -21.59
N PRO A 896 -6.92 14.58 -21.35
CA PRO A 896 -5.84 15.54 -21.25
C PRO A 896 -5.63 16.28 -22.58
N GLU A 897 -5.33 17.57 -22.49
CA GLU A 897 -4.85 18.34 -23.64
C GLU A 897 -3.38 17.98 -23.91
N GLY A 898 -2.99 17.84 -25.19
CA GLY A 898 -1.64 17.37 -25.57
C GLY A 898 -1.63 15.94 -26.10
N PRO A 899 -0.46 15.27 -26.23
CA PRO A 899 -0.38 13.89 -26.76
C PRO A 899 -1.20 12.89 -25.92
N PRO A 900 -1.62 11.75 -26.49
CA PRO A 900 -2.25 10.69 -25.70
C PRO A 900 -1.32 10.21 -24.59
N VAL A 901 -1.89 9.69 -23.50
CA VAL A 901 -1.09 9.16 -22.39
C VAL A 901 -0.31 7.93 -22.84
N GLU A 902 0.82 7.66 -22.20
CA GLU A 902 1.60 6.45 -22.47
C GLU A 902 0.72 5.19 -22.29
N GLY A 903 0.84 4.25 -23.23
CA GLY A 903 0.02 3.03 -23.27
C GLY A 903 -1.39 3.19 -23.85
N ALA A 904 -1.83 4.40 -24.23
CA ALA A 904 -3.10 4.59 -24.91
C ALA A 904 -3.09 3.93 -26.31
N LEU A 905 -4.21 3.30 -26.68
CA LEU A 905 -4.29 2.45 -27.87
C LEU A 905 -5.01 3.19 -29.00
N LEU A 906 -4.31 3.41 -30.11
CA LEU A 906 -4.92 3.96 -31.31
C LEU A 906 -5.94 2.98 -31.90
N GLN A 907 -7.15 3.47 -32.12
CA GLN A 907 -8.26 2.78 -32.76
C GLN A 907 -8.57 3.47 -34.07
N GLU A 908 -8.67 2.68 -35.13
CA GLU A 908 -9.11 3.15 -36.45
C GLU A 908 -10.30 2.31 -36.89
N ARG A 909 -11.32 3.00 -37.41
CA ARG A 909 -12.49 2.36 -38.04
C ARG A 909 -12.67 2.97 -39.42
N SER A 910 -12.85 2.11 -40.42
CA SER A 910 -13.19 2.51 -41.80
C SER A 910 -14.50 1.85 -42.19
N LEU A 911 -15.48 2.69 -42.51
CA LEU A 911 -16.90 2.34 -42.56
C LEU A 911 -17.43 2.83 -43.89
N SER A 912 -17.75 1.91 -44.81
CA SER A 912 -18.20 2.24 -46.15
C SER A 912 -19.58 1.66 -46.43
N SER A 913 -20.50 2.49 -46.92
CA SER A 913 -21.73 2.02 -47.57
C SER A 913 -21.45 1.83 -49.07
N ALA A 914 -21.48 0.57 -49.51
CA ALA A 914 -21.14 0.22 -50.89
C ALA A 914 -22.15 0.76 -51.92
N SER A 915 -23.41 1.01 -51.52
CA SER A 915 -24.47 1.48 -52.42
C SER A 915 -24.52 3.00 -52.55
N SER A 916 -24.14 3.74 -51.51
CA SER A 916 -24.17 5.21 -51.49
C SER A 916 -22.85 5.88 -51.86
N GLY A 917 -21.72 5.17 -51.73
CA GLY A 917 -20.38 5.75 -51.86
C GLY A 917 -19.97 6.63 -50.68
N VAL A 918 -20.73 6.61 -49.58
CA VAL A 918 -20.37 7.29 -48.34
C VAL A 918 -19.33 6.48 -47.58
N GLN A 919 -18.26 7.14 -47.16
CA GLN A 919 -17.20 6.55 -46.36
C GLN A 919 -16.94 7.41 -45.12
N VAL A 920 -16.91 6.76 -43.96
CA VAL A 920 -16.59 7.35 -42.66
C VAL A 920 -15.33 6.67 -42.14
N GLU A 921 -14.28 7.45 -41.93
CA GLU A 921 -13.01 7.01 -41.37
C GLU A 921 -12.80 7.74 -40.06
N THR A 922 -12.74 7.03 -38.94
CA THR A 922 -12.57 7.63 -37.61
C THR A 922 -11.35 7.06 -36.92
N SER A 923 -10.59 7.95 -36.30
CA SER A 923 -9.37 7.64 -35.55
C SER A 923 -9.45 8.28 -34.17
N PHE A 924 -9.22 7.48 -33.14
CA PHE A 924 -9.33 7.87 -31.73
C PHE A 924 -8.49 6.95 -30.85
N TYR A 925 -8.33 7.29 -29.58
CA TYR A 925 -7.60 6.50 -28.60
C TYR A 925 -8.55 5.89 -27.58
N TRP A 926 -8.31 4.64 -27.23
CA TRP A 926 -8.72 4.05 -25.96
C TRP A 926 -7.66 4.31 -24.88
N PRO A 927 -8.04 4.37 -23.60
CA PRO A 927 -7.06 4.53 -22.53
C PRO A 927 -6.26 3.23 -22.37
N PRO A 928 -5.12 3.29 -21.66
CA PRO A 928 -4.35 2.10 -21.31
C PRO A 928 -5.24 1.04 -20.64
N TYR A 929 -4.90 -0.24 -20.82
CA TYR A 929 -5.63 -1.31 -20.13
C TYR A 929 -5.57 -1.11 -18.60
N PRO A 930 -6.68 -1.38 -17.89
CA PRO A 930 -6.68 -1.29 -16.43
C PRO A 930 -5.67 -2.28 -15.84
N LYS A 931 -4.95 -1.82 -14.81
CA LYS A 931 -4.03 -2.64 -14.02
C LYS A 931 -4.82 -3.21 -12.82
N GLY A 932 -4.98 -4.53 -12.74
CA GLY A 932 -5.67 -5.21 -11.64
C GLY A 932 -6.76 -6.21 -12.07
N PRO A 933 -7.41 -6.91 -11.12
CA PRO A 933 -8.44 -7.90 -11.40
C PRO A 933 -9.64 -7.26 -12.10
N THR A 934 -9.79 -7.54 -13.40
CA THR A 934 -10.84 -6.94 -14.22
C THR A 934 -11.77 -8.01 -14.75
N ALA A 935 -12.97 -8.13 -14.18
CA ALA A 935 -14.03 -9.01 -14.68
C ALA A 935 -14.74 -8.35 -15.86
N GLY A 936 -14.03 -8.25 -17.00
CA GLY A 936 -14.54 -7.55 -18.17
C GLY A 936 -14.22 -6.07 -18.19
N TYR A 937 -13.66 -5.60 -19.30
CA TYR A 937 -13.29 -4.20 -19.52
C TYR A 937 -14.04 -3.66 -20.74
N THR A 938 -14.67 -2.49 -20.61
CA THR A 938 -15.22 -1.70 -21.71
C THR A 938 -14.39 -0.42 -21.80
N ALA A 939 -13.63 -0.26 -22.88
CA ALA A 939 -12.76 0.88 -23.10
C ALA A 939 -13.58 2.13 -23.47
N PRO A 940 -13.57 3.19 -22.64
CA PRO A 940 -14.20 4.46 -23.01
C PRO A 940 -13.36 5.22 -24.03
N LEU A 941 -13.88 6.35 -24.54
CA LEU A 941 -13.07 7.28 -25.31
C LEU A 941 -11.98 7.87 -24.41
N HIS A 942 -10.71 7.71 -24.79
CA HIS A 942 -9.62 8.51 -24.23
C HIS A 942 -9.47 9.82 -24.97
N LYS A 943 -9.34 9.80 -26.31
CA LYS A 943 -9.11 11.03 -27.09
C LYS A 943 -9.46 10.87 -28.57
N TRP A 944 -10.03 11.91 -29.19
CA TRP A 944 -10.21 11.98 -30.64
C TRP A 944 -8.92 12.34 -31.39
N VAL A 945 -8.72 11.77 -32.58
CA VAL A 945 -7.70 12.21 -33.55
C VAL A 945 -8.37 12.99 -34.68
N GLU A 946 -9.17 12.30 -35.48
CA GLU A 946 -9.87 12.87 -36.63
C GLU A 946 -10.99 11.92 -37.06
N THR A 947 -12.12 12.47 -37.50
CA THR A 947 -13.10 11.74 -38.31
C THR A 947 -13.22 12.40 -39.68
N ARG A 948 -13.05 11.62 -40.75
CA ARG A 948 -13.18 12.04 -42.14
C ARG A 948 -14.39 11.37 -42.77
N ILE A 949 -15.28 12.18 -43.33
CA ILE A 949 -16.50 11.69 -44.00
C ILE A 949 -16.49 12.17 -45.46
N THR A 950 -16.62 11.23 -46.39
CA THR A 950 -16.66 11.50 -47.84
C THR A 950 -17.92 10.93 -48.47
N GLY A 951 -18.28 11.42 -49.66
CA GLY A 951 -19.49 10.98 -50.39
C GLY A 951 -20.78 11.69 -50.00
N LEU A 952 -20.84 12.35 -48.83
CA LEU A 952 -22.02 13.11 -48.39
C LEU A 952 -22.10 14.54 -48.95
N THR A 953 -20.98 15.15 -49.33
CA THR A 953 -20.87 16.53 -49.82
C THR A 953 -19.87 16.61 -50.97
N SER A 954 -19.75 17.77 -51.63
CA SER A 954 -18.82 17.99 -52.74
C SER A 954 -17.35 17.87 -52.34
N GLY A 955 -17.03 18.04 -51.06
CA GLY A 955 -15.70 17.83 -50.46
C GLY A 955 -15.76 16.93 -49.22
N PRO A 956 -14.60 16.52 -48.67
CA PRO A 956 -14.53 15.76 -47.43
C PRO A 956 -14.90 16.63 -46.22
N ILE A 957 -15.75 16.11 -45.33
CA ILE A 957 -16.00 16.67 -44.00
C ILE A 957 -14.92 16.12 -43.07
N VAL A 958 -14.23 16.99 -42.34
CA VAL A 958 -13.16 16.60 -41.40
C VAL A 958 -13.50 17.16 -40.03
N LEU A 959 -13.63 16.28 -39.03
CA LEU A 959 -14.03 16.60 -37.67
C LEU A 959 -12.88 16.36 -36.69
N LYS A 960 -12.61 17.33 -35.83
CA LYS A 960 -11.61 17.28 -34.75
C LYS A 960 -12.15 17.82 -33.43
N GLY A 961 -13.24 18.60 -33.48
CA GLY A 961 -13.87 19.19 -32.32
C GLY A 961 -14.49 18.15 -31.39
N TYR A 962 -14.39 18.39 -30.08
CA TYR A 962 -14.98 17.55 -29.03
C TYR A 962 -16.50 17.44 -29.17
N HIS A 963 -17.18 18.57 -29.38
CA HIS A 963 -18.65 18.61 -29.49
C HIS A 963 -19.17 18.02 -30.82
N ALA A 964 -18.34 17.98 -31.87
CA ALA A 964 -18.75 17.49 -33.19
C ALA A 964 -18.77 15.96 -33.30
N GLN A 965 -18.17 15.23 -32.36
CA GLN A 965 -17.95 13.78 -32.46
C GLN A 965 -18.22 13.09 -31.14
N THR A 966 -19.17 12.14 -31.10
CA THR A 966 -19.48 11.35 -29.91
C THR A 966 -19.24 9.86 -30.13
N TYR A 967 -18.63 9.22 -29.13
CA TYR A 967 -18.37 7.78 -29.06
C TYR A 967 -19.14 7.17 -27.91
N ARG A 968 -19.71 5.99 -28.13
CA ARG A 968 -20.29 5.17 -27.08
C ARG A 968 -19.97 3.70 -27.37
N PRO A 969 -19.15 3.04 -26.56
CA PRO A 969 -18.95 1.60 -26.64
C PRO A 969 -20.12 0.86 -25.98
N ALA A 970 -20.49 -0.29 -26.53
CA ALA A 970 -21.27 -1.28 -25.81
C ALA A 970 -20.36 -2.12 -24.90
N HIS A 971 -20.97 -3.01 -24.12
CA HIS A 971 -20.25 -3.92 -23.22
C HIS A 971 -19.10 -4.65 -23.94
N HIS A 972 -17.88 -4.55 -23.39
CA HIS A 972 -16.63 -5.06 -23.98
C HIS A 972 -16.26 -4.51 -25.37
N ASN A 973 -16.83 -3.37 -25.76
CA ASN A 973 -16.64 -2.78 -27.08
C ASN A 973 -17.11 -3.69 -28.25
N PHE A 974 -17.91 -4.73 -28.00
CA PHE A 974 -18.40 -5.64 -29.06
C PHE A 974 -19.27 -4.96 -30.12
N SER A 975 -19.83 -3.80 -29.78
CA SER A 975 -20.41 -2.87 -30.73
C SER A 975 -20.05 -1.45 -30.32
N GLU A 976 -20.02 -0.57 -31.30
CA GLU A 976 -19.65 0.82 -31.10
C GLU A 976 -20.62 1.72 -31.85
N ASP A 977 -21.09 2.74 -31.14
CA ASP A 977 -21.98 3.76 -31.66
C ASP A 977 -21.20 5.08 -31.77
N PHE A 978 -21.29 5.71 -32.93
CA PHE A 978 -20.70 7.01 -33.23
C PHE A 978 -21.77 7.99 -33.68
N LEU A 979 -21.74 9.21 -33.17
CA LEU A 979 -22.61 10.30 -33.62
C LEU A 979 -21.81 11.53 -33.97
N PHE A 980 -21.95 12.00 -35.20
CA PHE A 980 -21.24 13.16 -35.73
C PHE A 980 -22.20 14.29 -36.07
N GLU A 981 -21.88 15.51 -35.66
CA GLU A 981 -22.66 16.73 -35.95
C GLU A 981 -21.73 17.79 -36.57
N PRO A 982 -21.54 17.79 -37.92
CA PRO A 982 -20.56 18.63 -38.59
C PRO A 982 -20.69 20.14 -38.33
N ARG A 983 -21.89 20.64 -38.03
CA ARG A 983 -22.12 22.05 -37.67
C ARG A 983 -21.43 22.50 -36.39
N LEU A 984 -21.05 21.56 -35.52
CA LEU A 984 -20.32 21.83 -34.28
C LEU A 984 -18.80 21.82 -34.49
N GLU A 985 -18.33 21.55 -35.72
CA GLU A 985 -16.90 21.54 -36.03
C GLU A 985 -16.35 22.97 -36.20
N PRO A 986 -15.33 23.35 -35.41
CA PRO A 986 -14.71 24.66 -35.56
C PRO A 986 -14.04 24.81 -36.92
N GLY A 987 -14.50 25.81 -37.71
CA GLY A 987 -13.86 26.17 -38.97
C GLY A 987 -14.18 25.27 -40.16
N LEU A 988 -15.24 24.44 -40.08
CA LEU A 988 -15.73 23.72 -41.25
C LEU A 988 -16.20 24.69 -42.35
N ASP A 989 -15.94 24.34 -43.61
CA ASP A 989 -16.32 25.17 -44.76
C ASP A 989 -17.84 25.42 -44.78
N PRO A 990 -18.30 26.69 -44.72
CA PRO A 990 -19.71 27.02 -44.77
C PRO A 990 -20.44 26.47 -46.02
N ALA A 991 -19.73 26.26 -47.14
CA ALA A 991 -20.32 25.66 -48.33
C ALA A 991 -20.72 24.19 -48.09
N LEU A 992 -19.92 23.42 -47.36
CA LEU A 992 -20.24 22.03 -47.01
C LEU A 992 -21.41 21.96 -46.01
N LEU A 993 -21.48 22.91 -45.07
CA LEU A 993 -22.62 23.03 -44.16
C LEU A 993 -23.92 23.32 -44.91
N ALA A 994 -23.91 24.25 -45.86
CA ALA A 994 -25.08 24.54 -46.69
C ALA A 994 -25.53 23.32 -47.50
N GLU A 995 -24.60 22.52 -48.04
CA GLU A 995 -24.95 21.28 -48.73
C GLU A 995 -25.61 20.24 -47.81
N LEU A 996 -25.16 20.14 -46.55
CA LEU A 996 -25.79 19.25 -45.57
C LEU A 996 -27.19 19.75 -45.19
N GLU A 997 -27.37 21.06 -45.01
CA GLU A 997 -28.67 21.69 -44.74
C GLU A 997 -29.65 21.49 -45.89
N ASP A 998 -29.22 21.67 -47.14
CA ASP A 998 -30.04 21.42 -48.35
C ASP A 998 -30.47 19.95 -48.46
N LYS A 999 -29.66 19.03 -47.92
CA LYS A 999 -29.98 17.59 -47.84
C LYS A 999 -30.76 17.21 -46.59
N GLY A 1000 -31.06 18.16 -45.71
CA GLY A 1000 -31.72 17.89 -44.42
C GLY A 1000 -30.88 17.05 -43.47
N ILE A 1001 -29.55 17.10 -43.56
CA ILE A 1001 -28.63 16.31 -42.73
C ILE A 1001 -28.13 17.17 -41.56
N ARG A 1002 -28.48 16.76 -40.35
CA ARG A 1002 -27.97 17.31 -39.10
C ARG A 1002 -26.95 16.39 -38.43
N TRP A 1003 -27.32 15.13 -38.25
CA TRP A 1003 -26.50 14.12 -37.61
C TRP A 1003 -26.12 13.02 -38.58
N ILE A 1004 -24.93 12.45 -38.38
CA ILE A 1004 -24.47 11.24 -39.04
C ILE A 1004 -24.22 10.22 -37.93
N TYR A 1005 -25.07 9.21 -37.87
CA TYR A 1005 -25.01 8.14 -36.88
C TYR A 1005 -24.39 6.90 -37.53
N VAL A 1006 -23.42 6.29 -36.86
CA VAL A 1006 -22.79 5.06 -37.32
C VAL A 1006 -22.82 4.04 -36.20
N ARG A 1007 -23.21 2.82 -36.53
CA ARG A 1007 -23.12 1.67 -35.64
C ARG A 1007 -22.24 0.61 -36.27
N THR A 1008 -21.32 0.07 -35.48
CA THR A 1008 -20.45 -1.03 -35.84
C THR A 1008 -20.64 -2.17 -34.84
N SER A 1009 -20.34 -3.39 -35.26
CA SER A 1009 -20.42 -4.56 -34.42
C SER A 1009 -19.36 -5.57 -34.85
N ASP A 1010 -18.68 -6.15 -33.87
CA ASP A 1010 -17.78 -7.29 -34.09
C ASP A 1010 -18.57 -8.61 -34.19
N ILE A 1011 -19.89 -8.55 -34.03
CA ILE A 1011 -20.79 -9.69 -34.24
C ILE A 1011 -20.81 -10.02 -35.74
N GLU A 1012 -20.32 -11.22 -36.06
CA GLU A 1012 -20.28 -11.74 -37.42
C GLU A 1012 -21.66 -11.66 -38.10
N GLY A 1013 -21.71 -11.03 -39.28
CA GLY A 1013 -22.94 -10.86 -40.06
C GLY A 1013 -23.75 -9.59 -39.77
N MET A 1014 -23.31 -8.71 -38.87
CA MET A 1014 -23.86 -7.36 -38.70
C MET A 1014 -22.94 -6.32 -39.36
N PRO A 1015 -23.15 -5.98 -40.65
CA PRO A 1015 -22.33 -4.97 -41.31
C PRO A 1015 -22.51 -3.61 -40.63
N PRO A 1016 -21.50 -2.72 -40.70
CA PRO A 1016 -21.67 -1.37 -40.22
C PRO A 1016 -22.83 -0.66 -40.90
N GLN A 1017 -23.58 0.09 -40.12
CA GLN A 1017 -24.76 0.81 -40.60
C GLN A 1017 -24.53 2.31 -40.41
N VAL A 1018 -24.86 3.08 -41.45
CA VAL A 1018 -24.74 4.54 -41.45
C VAL A 1018 -26.13 5.13 -41.64
N TRP A 1019 -26.48 6.12 -40.84
CA TRP A 1019 -27.72 6.88 -40.96
C TRP A 1019 -27.41 8.37 -40.97
N THR A 1020 -28.22 9.12 -41.69
CA THR A 1020 -28.34 10.57 -41.53
C THR A 1020 -29.63 10.89 -40.81
N ALA A 1021 -29.62 11.87 -39.93
CA ALA A 1021 -30.85 12.39 -39.33
C ALA A 1021 -30.97 13.90 -39.52
N ASP A 1022 -32.21 14.36 -39.67
CA ASP A 1022 -32.53 15.77 -39.80
C ASP A 1022 -32.66 16.48 -38.44
N ALA A 1023 -33.03 17.76 -38.46
CA ALA A 1023 -33.24 18.52 -37.23
C ALA A 1023 -34.48 18.09 -36.42
N ALA A 1024 -35.41 17.37 -37.04
CA ALA A 1024 -36.58 16.78 -36.37
C ALA A 1024 -36.29 15.41 -35.77
N GLY A 1025 -35.10 14.84 -36.01
CA GLY A 1025 -34.68 13.53 -35.53
C GLY A 1025 -35.17 12.36 -36.39
N GLU A 1026 -35.56 12.62 -37.64
CA GLU A 1026 -35.93 11.56 -38.59
C GLU A 1026 -34.67 10.93 -39.20
N PHE A 1027 -34.40 9.68 -38.82
CA PHE A 1027 -33.23 8.93 -39.28
C PHE A 1027 -33.49 8.18 -40.58
N THR A 1028 -32.73 8.52 -41.62
CA THR A 1028 -32.69 7.84 -42.91
C THR A 1028 -31.43 6.97 -42.99
N GLN A 1029 -31.59 5.67 -43.24
CA GLN A 1029 -30.46 4.78 -43.44
C GLN A 1029 -29.81 5.04 -44.79
N ILE A 1030 -28.48 5.10 -44.80
CA ILE A 1030 -27.67 5.13 -46.00
C ILE A 1030 -27.30 3.68 -46.33
N ASP A 1031 -28.10 3.06 -47.19
CA ASP A 1031 -27.80 1.72 -47.72
C ASP A 1031 -26.59 1.77 -48.64
#